data_AF-A0A2N0AI11-F1
#
_entry.id   AF-A0A2N0AI11-F1
#
_cell.length_a   1.000
_cell.length_b   1.000
_cell.length_c   1.000
_cell.angle_alpha   90.00
_cell.angle_beta   90.00
_cell.angle_gamma   90.00
#
_symmetry.space_group_name_H-M   'P 1'
#
loop_
_entity.id
_entity.type
_entity.pdbx_description
1 polymer ?
#
loop_
_entity_poly.entity_id
_entity_poly.type
_entity_poly.pdbx_seq_one_letter_code
_entity_poly.pdbx_strand_id
1 'polypeptide(L)'
;MDSLSFRRVVWAKYLAYGLGFLILLSLPLKFWYLFSGETLSGWDTPGHIVLAKEFVKQIQSGTATGWSDVWFGGFPIFYFYPPFYYFLVYLIHSLFSINIESAFSISIFLSILSLFYSIYLFAKQFLWSLYPRYFQILFGFSSVLFYFSYAGEGLQGTSLVGIVEGTVISSFSHSLILFALVSLDRYRKKLKSIDLILFVGFTSLVFYSHLLSSIFYCLILVLYFFEYRAFLIQNIQKFSFVGLFIFFLILPVAYNYFRFSEYTSGVFYGYAYPPLLSILGKDVYDSALLASANGENLTLAYLVAFINSGRWLSVVALFLFLFNFRKFHNSPRSKLITTIILVFFWLSLDYSLGYILPNFKIHNYRAFDCFFITFSILFPFGIHFISGKRSGKLPLFPLIYFVLIVQFVLFLNFDLTKYQKYSSPLWRESRTTEELTLYQNLAEKLKSLPKGALVQPEIVKSKLMFGTPHFWLPLLYNAGVRNNLGLTVESSYYSTLVFNWQEFGFGHTFRWGTDVDWRDTLTSLQIEGKDPGYYLDFLLRSGVTHMVGFTPEYHNYLNQFKDRIQTIAVETPFTIVKILPEIEQKSILPIGLIHSNLFNSNSEYGYKDFLKTSSFLQMYITNIGYRTKILRINRNQLEKMESLLPYLSAVIVISKEKGFGEVSFMESIRNKKIPSIVIQESELISPNYGYTMLTLPLFLNQIPNSPETNQIRSETHSFFKGRAALTGELMLDDTGREFLLAKDNENAKVPVLSYVDGFVYLIGMSVSFLLVIVGVILTKISYFSFSKTKR
;
A
#
# COMPACT_ATOMS: atom_id res chain seq x y z
N MET A 1 -8.21 23.22 -41.93
CA MET A 1 -8.08 21.79 -42.28
C MET A 1 -7.77 21.64 -43.76
N ASP A 2 -7.04 20.61 -44.16
CA ASP A 2 -6.86 20.27 -45.58
C ASP A 2 -8.22 20.02 -46.20
N SER A 3 -8.53 20.68 -47.31
CA SER A 3 -9.58 20.24 -48.22
C SER A 3 -9.03 19.02 -48.96
N LEU A 4 -8.90 17.90 -48.23
CA LEU A 4 -8.66 16.61 -48.86
C LEU A 4 -9.77 16.39 -49.87
N SER A 5 -9.43 15.94 -51.08
CA SER A 5 -10.45 15.52 -52.04
C SER A 5 -11.35 14.47 -51.38
N PHE A 6 -12.62 14.42 -51.75
CA PHE A 6 -13.61 13.51 -51.16
C PHE A 6 -13.08 12.07 -51.04
N ARG A 7 -12.42 11.57 -52.11
CA ARG A 7 -11.76 10.25 -52.12
C ARG A 7 -10.70 10.09 -51.04
N ARG A 8 -9.83 11.10 -50.83
CA ARG A 8 -8.78 11.05 -49.79
C ARG A 8 -9.37 11.06 -48.37
N VAL A 9 -10.47 11.77 -48.13
CA VAL A 9 -11.19 11.74 -46.83
C VAL A 9 -11.80 10.36 -46.57
N VAL A 10 -12.37 9.73 -47.60
CA VAL A 10 -12.97 8.39 -47.49
C VAL A 10 -11.90 7.35 -47.12
N TRP A 11 -10.76 7.34 -47.82
CA TRP A 11 -9.63 6.46 -47.48
C TRP A 11 -9.09 6.72 -46.07
N ALA A 12 -8.91 7.98 -45.69
CA ALA A 12 -8.46 8.34 -44.35
C ALA A 12 -9.39 7.82 -43.25
N LYS A 13 -10.71 7.84 -43.47
CA LYS A 13 -11.69 7.28 -42.54
C LYS A 13 -11.55 5.75 -42.42
N TYR A 14 -11.51 5.04 -43.55
CA TYR A 14 -11.40 3.58 -43.54
C TYR A 14 -10.09 3.11 -42.89
N LEU A 15 -8.98 3.76 -43.20
CA LEU A 15 -7.68 3.44 -42.58
C LEU A 15 -7.70 3.68 -41.07
N ALA A 16 -8.19 4.84 -40.63
CA ALA A 16 -8.25 5.15 -39.19
C ALA A 16 -9.19 4.23 -38.41
N TYR A 17 -10.36 3.91 -38.96
CA TYR A 17 -11.31 3.00 -38.34
C TYR A 17 -10.82 1.55 -38.37
N GLY A 18 -10.20 1.12 -39.48
CA GLY A 18 -9.62 -0.20 -39.61
C GLY A 18 -8.50 -0.43 -38.61
N LEU A 19 -7.53 0.50 -38.53
CA LEU A 19 -6.46 0.43 -37.53
C LEU A 19 -7.02 0.48 -36.11
N GLY A 20 -8.02 1.35 -35.87
CA GLY A 20 -8.68 1.40 -34.58
C GLY A 20 -9.38 0.12 -34.18
N PHE A 21 -10.03 -0.56 -35.12
CA PHE A 21 -10.65 -1.86 -34.91
C PHE A 21 -9.60 -2.94 -34.62
N LEU A 22 -8.48 -2.97 -35.35
CA LEU A 22 -7.37 -3.90 -35.11
C LEU A 22 -6.78 -3.74 -33.70
N ILE A 23 -6.59 -2.50 -33.24
CA ILE A 23 -6.12 -2.21 -31.87
C ILE A 23 -7.11 -2.77 -30.84
N LEU A 24 -8.42 -2.57 -31.03
CA LEU A 24 -9.42 -3.09 -30.10
C LEU A 24 -9.47 -4.63 -30.11
N LEU A 25 -9.36 -5.25 -31.29
CA LEU A 25 -9.36 -6.70 -31.45
C LEU A 25 -8.11 -7.35 -30.84
N SER A 26 -6.97 -6.63 -30.82
CA SER A 26 -5.76 -7.15 -30.23
C SER A 26 -5.77 -7.16 -28.70
N LEU A 27 -6.64 -6.40 -28.02
CA LEU A 27 -6.64 -6.34 -26.55
C LEU A 27 -6.97 -7.70 -25.91
N PRO A 28 -8.08 -8.40 -26.25
CA PRO A 28 -8.35 -9.73 -25.68
C PRO A 28 -7.27 -10.75 -26.03
N LEU A 29 -6.69 -10.66 -27.23
CA LEU A 29 -5.61 -11.56 -27.67
C LEU A 29 -4.33 -11.33 -26.87
N LYS A 30 -3.93 -10.07 -26.68
CA LYS A 30 -2.71 -9.69 -25.95
C LYS A 30 -2.78 -10.06 -24.47
N PHE A 31 -3.97 -9.97 -23.88
CA PHE A 31 -4.21 -10.22 -22.46
C PHE A 31 -4.91 -11.55 -22.19
N TRP A 32 -4.89 -12.50 -23.13
CA TRP A 32 -5.55 -13.78 -22.99
C TRP A 32 -5.09 -14.56 -21.76
N TYR A 33 -3.81 -14.42 -21.38
CA TYR A 33 -3.25 -15.04 -20.18
C TYR A 33 -3.97 -14.63 -18.87
N LEU A 34 -4.68 -13.49 -18.83
CA LEU A 34 -5.47 -13.08 -17.66
C LEU A 34 -6.73 -13.96 -17.46
N PHE A 35 -7.08 -14.78 -18.45
CA PHE A 35 -8.22 -15.70 -18.43
C PHE A 35 -7.80 -17.17 -18.22
N SER A 36 -6.49 -17.47 -18.09
CA SER A 36 -6.00 -18.84 -17.90
C SER A 36 -6.37 -19.45 -16.54
N GLY A 37 -6.74 -18.59 -15.57
CA GLY A 37 -6.98 -18.99 -14.18
C GLY A 37 -5.70 -19.20 -13.37
N GLU A 38 -4.53 -18.91 -13.96
CA GLU A 38 -3.28 -18.88 -13.23
C GLU A 38 -3.18 -17.66 -12.32
N THR A 39 -2.45 -17.82 -11.22
CA THR A 39 -2.23 -16.74 -10.27
C THR A 39 -1.13 -15.82 -10.77
N LEU A 40 -1.42 -14.51 -10.81
CA LEU A 40 -0.53 -13.54 -11.43
C LEU A 40 0.70 -13.22 -10.58
N SER A 41 1.79 -12.93 -11.28
CA SER A 41 2.99 -12.35 -10.70
C SER A 41 2.89 -10.85 -10.50
N GLY A 42 3.68 -10.36 -9.56
CA GLY A 42 3.88 -8.95 -9.32
C GLY A 42 4.52 -8.73 -7.95
N TRP A 43 5.00 -7.50 -7.75
CA TRP A 43 5.43 -7.01 -6.45
C TRP A 43 4.25 -6.96 -5.46
N ASP A 44 3.24 -6.11 -5.66
CA ASP A 44 2.10 -6.00 -4.71
C ASP A 44 0.91 -6.90 -5.08
N THR A 45 0.87 -7.45 -6.32
CA THR A 45 -0.24 -8.26 -6.83
C THR A 45 -0.63 -9.45 -5.93
N PRO A 46 0.31 -10.29 -5.44
CA PRO A 46 -0.04 -11.40 -4.54
C PRO A 46 -0.68 -10.92 -3.24
N GLY A 47 -0.24 -9.75 -2.74
CA GLY A 47 -0.88 -9.09 -1.62
C GLY A 47 -2.35 -8.77 -1.95
N HIS A 48 -2.62 -8.05 -3.03
CA HIS A 48 -4.00 -7.69 -3.36
C HIS A 48 -4.92 -8.90 -3.59
N ILE A 49 -4.40 -10.05 -4.02
CA ILE A 49 -5.14 -11.31 -4.08
C ILE A 49 -5.51 -11.81 -2.68
N VAL A 50 -4.60 -11.75 -1.71
CA VAL A 50 -4.90 -12.08 -0.31
C VAL A 50 -5.94 -11.11 0.26
N LEU A 51 -5.87 -9.80 -0.04
CA LEU A 51 -6.92 -8.85 0.37
C LEU A 51 -8.27 -9.14 -0.27
N ALA A 52 -8.30 -9.58 -1.53
CA ALA A 52 -9.53 -10.02 -2.17
C ALA A 52 -10.13 -11.24 -1.45
N LYS A 53 -9.31 -12.22 -1.06
CA LYS A 53 -9.74 -13.38 -0.26
C LYS A 53 -10.30 -12.96 1.11
N GLU A 54 -9.63 -12.03 1.79
CA GLU A 54 -10.11 -11.48 3.06
C GLU A 54 -11.42 -10.71 2.88
N PHE A 55 -11.58 -9.96 1.77
CA PHE A 55 -12.80 -9.23 1.47
C PHE A 55 -14.00 -10.17 1.31
N VAL A 56 -13.84 -11.34 0.68
CA VAL A 56 -14.91 -12.35 0.57
C VAL A 56 -15.48 -12.72 1.95
N LYS A 57 -14.60 -12.94 2.94
CA LYS A 57 -15.00 -13.26 4.33
C LYS A 57 -15.78 -12.11 4.97
N GLN A 58 -15.36 -10.86 4.72
CA GLN A 58 -16.03 -9.68 5.26
C GLN A 58 -17.42 -9.47 4.64
N ILE A 59 -17.53 -9.53 3.31
CA ILE A 59 -18.82 -9.27 2.65
C ILE A 59 -19.86 -10.34 2.96
N GLN A 60 -19.43 -11.61 3.12
CA GLN A 60 -20.31 -12.70 3.55
C GLN A 60 -20.86 -12.51 4.98
N SER A 61 -20.12 -11.79 5.83
CA SER A 61 -20.58 -11.40 7.17
C SER A 61 -21.31 -10.04 7.20
N GLY A 62 -21.57 -9.43 6.03
CA GLY A 62 -22.31 -8.18 5.91
C GLY A 62 -21.51 -6.92 6.23
N THR A 63 -20.18 -6.99 6.23
CA THR A 63 -19.28 -5.86 6.51
C THR A 63 -18.32 -5.59 5.34
N ALA A 64 -17.91 -4.34 5.15
CA ALA A 64 -16.90 -3.93 4.17
C ALA A 64 -15.52 -3.65 4.80
N THR A 65 -15.38 -3.80 6.11
CA THR A 65 -14.15 -3.56 6.86
C THR A 65 -13.91 -4.67 7.86
N GLY A 66 -12.64 -4.94 8.17
CA GLY A 66 -12.30 -6.04 9.05
C GLY A 66 -10.90 -5.95 9.62
N TRP A 67 -10.50 -7.04 10.25
CA TRP A 67 -9.16 -7.26 10.75
C TRP A 67 -8.58 -8.49 10.08
N SER A 68 -7.33 -8.43 9.61
CA SER A 68 -6.65 -9.60 9.07
C SER A 68 -5.39 -9.89 9.87
N ASP A 69 -5.35 -11.06 10.51
CA ASP A 69 -4.19 -11.56 11.27
C ASP A 69 -3.14 -12.24 10.39
N VAL A 70 -3.44 -12.45 9.10
CA VAL A 70 -2.54 -13.16 8.18
C VAL A 70 -1.51 -12.22 7.56
N TRP A 71 -1.71 -10.91 7.70
CA TRP A 71 -0.96 -9.89 6.99
C TRP A 71 -0.07 -9.07 7.93
N PHE A 72 1.25 -9.27 7.83
CA PHE A 72 2.30 -8.50 8.51
C PHE A 72 2.10 -8.32 10.01
N GLY A 73 1.84 -9.41 10.72
CA GLY A 73 1.61 -9.39 12.17
C GLY A 73 0.22 -8.93 12.57
N GLY A 74 -0.63 -8.57 11.60
CA GLY A 74 -2.04 -8.22 11.74
C GLY A 74 -2.30 -6.73 11.57
N PHE A 75 -3.33 -6.35 10.79
CA PHE A 75 -3.70 -4.95 10.56
C PHE A 75 -5.19 -4.77 10.21
N PRO A 76 -5.76 -3.54 10.36
CA PRO A 76 -7.14 -3.30 9.98
C PRO A 76 -7.19 -3.24 8.46
N ILE A 77 -7.91 -4.15 7.81
CA ILE A 77 -8.00 -4.19 6.35
C ILE A 77 -8.95 -3.09 5.85
N PHE A 78 -8.66 -2.58 4.66
CA PHE A 78 -9.45 -1.61 3.91
C PHE A 78 -9.49 -0.15 4.43
N TYR A 79 -8.57 0.23 5.32
CA TYR A 79 -8.35 1.65 5.65
C TYR A 79 -7.48 2.38 4.60
N PHE A 80 -6.39 1.74 4.12
CA PHE A 80 -5.47 2.29 3.12
C PHE A 80 -5.85 1.88 1.69
N TYR A 81 -6.36 0.65 1.53
CA TYR A 81 -6.97 0.15 0.30
C TYR A 81 -8.49 -0.01 0.46
N PRO A 82 -9.26 1.09 0.39
CA PRO A 82 -10.72 1.02 0.40
C PRO A 82 -11.29 -0.07 -0.54
N PRO A 83 -12.39 -0.71 -0.15
CA PRO A 83 -12.76 -2.04 -0.64
C PRO A 83 -13.47 -2.07 -1.99
N PHE A 84 -13.73 -0.95 -2.66
CA PHE A 84 -14.54 -0.95 -3.88
C PHE A 84 -13.93 -1.78 -5.01
N TYR A 85 -12.60 -1.77 -5.14
CA TYR A 85 -11.94 -2.64 -6.11
C TYR A 85 -12.19 -4.12 -5.80
N TYR A 86 -12.02 -4.54 -4.54
CA TYR A 86 -12.26 -5.93 -4.13
C TYR A 86 -13.73 -6.31 -4.21
N PHE A 87 -14.65 -5.34 -4.04
CA PHE A 87 -16.07 -5.54 -4.32
C PHE A 87 -16.32 -5.89 -5.79
N LEU A 88 -15.64 -5.22 -6.74
CA LEU A 88 -15.73 -5.59 -8.16
C LEU A 88 -15.17 -7.00 -8.42
N VAL A 89 -14.05 -7.35 -7.79
CA VAL A 89 -13.49 -8.72 -7.85
C VAL A 89 -14.50 -9.73 -7.34
N TYR A 90 -15.14 -9.46 -6.20
CA TYR A 90 -16.17 -10.31 -5.62
C TYR A 90 -17.41 -10.44 -6.53
N LEU A 91 -17.83 -9.36 -7.20
CA LEU A 91 -18.91 -9.42 -8.18
C LEU A 91 -18.56 -10.33 -9.35
N ILE A 92 -17.34 -10.26 -9.88
CA ILE A 92 -16.87 -11.15 -10.96
C ILE A 92 -16.87 -12.61 -10.47
N HIS A 93 -16.29 -12.86 -9.29
CA HIS A 93 -16.30 -14.16 -8.62
C HIS A 93 -17.72 -14.75 -8.52
N SER A 94 -18.67 -13.93 -8.06
CA SER A 94 -20.06 -14.35 -7.83
C SER A 94 -20.86 -14.51 -9.13
N LEU A 95 -20.65 -13.64 -10.12
CA LEU A 95 -21.38 -13.66 -11.40
C LEU A 95 -20.96 -14.82 -12.30
N PHE A 96 -19.67 -15.18 -12.28
CA PHE A 96 -19.12 -16.24 -13.13
C PHE A 96 -18.86 -17.55 -12.39
N SER A 97 -19.06 -17.61 -11.07
CA SER A 97 -18.82 -18.79 -10.23
C SER A 97 -17.39 -19.37 -10.39
N ILE A 98 -16.40 -18.49 -10.55
CA ILE A 98 -14.98 -18.84 -10.69
C ILE A 98 -14.23 -18.63 -9.38
N ASN A 99 -13.02 -19.17 -9.20
CA ASN A 99 -12.22 -18.86 -8.01
C ASN A 99 -11.83 -17.36 -7.93
N ILE A 100 -11.47 -16.90 -6.73
CA ILE A 100 -11.20 -15.47 -6.48
C ILE A 100 -9.93 -14.99 -7.19
N GLU A 101 -8.95 -15.87 -7.37
CA GLU A 101 -7.71 -15.60 -8.12
C GLU A 101 -8.00 -15.30 -9.59
N SER A 102 -8.80 -16.14 -10.26
CA SER A 102 -9.28 -15.93 -11.63
C SER A 102 -10.10 -14.65 -11.74
N ALA A 103 -11.00 -14.40 -10.78
CA ALA A 103 -11.79 -13.18 -10.74
C ALA A 103 -10.90 -11.93 -10.62
N PHE A 104 -9.84 -12.01 -9.82
CA PHE A 104 -8.84 -10.95 -9.70
C PHE A 104 -8.10 -10.74 -11.03
N SER A 105 -7.65 -11.80 -11.70
CA SER A 105 -6.99 -11.70 -13.01
C SER A 105 -7.88 -11.04 -14.07
N ILE A 106 -9.16 -11.43 -14.14
CA ILE A 106 -10.15 -10.80 -15.02
C ILE A 106 -10.38 -9.33 -14.65
N SER A 107 -10.38 -8.99 -13.35
CA SER A 107 -10.51 -7.60 -12.90
C SER A 107 -9.34 -6.72 -13.36
N ILE A 108 -8.14 -7.27 -13.51
CA ILE A 108 -7.00 -6.54 -14.09
C ILE A 108 -7.30 -6.17 -15.54
N PHE A 109 -7.81 -7.12 -16.33
CA PHE A 109 -8.20 -6.85 -17.72
C PHE A 109 -9.26 -5.75 -17.80
N LEU A 110 -10.28 -5.81 -16.94
CA LEU A 110 -11.31 -4.76 -16.88
C LEU A 110 -10.73 -3.40 -16.47
N SER A 111 -9.72 -3.38 -15.60
CA SER A 111 -9.01 -2.17 -15.20
C SER A 111 -8.20 -1.57 -16.37
N ILE A 112 -7.52 -2.41 -17.15
CA ILE A 112 -6.84 -2.00 -18.39
C ILE A 112 -7.84 -1.39 -19.37
N LEU A 113 -8.99 -2.05 -19.60
CA LEU A 113 -10.04 -1.53 -20.49
C LEU A 113 -10.64 -0.21 -19.99
N SER A 114 -10.89 -0.11 -18.67
CA SER A 114 -11.41 1.10 -18.04
C SER A 114 -10.43 2.27 -18.21
N LEU A 115 -9.14 2.04 -17.92
CA LEU A 115 -8.10 3.05 -18.09
C LEU A 115 -7.92 3.44 -19.57
N PHE A 116 -7.86 2.45 -20.47
CA PHE A 116 -7.84 2.65 -21.93
C PHE A 116 -8.95 3.61 -22.38
N TYR A 117 -10.20 3.30 -21.98
CA TYR A 117 -11.36 4.09 -22.36
C TYR A 117 -11.36 5.47 -21.71
N SER A 118 -10.95 5.57 -20.44
CA SER A 118 -10.93 6.83 -19.71
C SER A 118 -9.90 7.83 -20.25
N ILE A 119 -8.70 7.38 -20.62
CA ILE A 119 -7.66 8.20 -21.29
C ILE A 119 -8.21 8.73 -22.62
N TYR A 120 -8.77 7.83 -23.45
CA TYR A 120 -9.40 8.21 -24.71
C TYR A 120 -10.50 9.26 -24.51
N LEU A 121 -11.39 9.02 -23.53
CA LEU A 121 -12.56 9.86 -23.29
C LEU A 121 -12.18 11.24 -22.75
N PHE A 122 -11.26 11.28 -21.79
CA PHE A 122 -10.74 12.51 -21.20
C PHE A 122 -10.14 13.39 -22.28
N ALA A 123 -9.24 12.83 -23.05
CA ALA A 123 -8.51 13.65 -24.00
C ALA A 123 -9.35 14.03 -25.23
N LYS A 124 -10.37 13.23 -25.57
CA LYS A 124 -11.43 13.66 -26.51
C LYS A 124 -12.20 14.87 -25.98
N GLN A 125 -12.57 14.85 -24.70
CA GLN A 125 -13.35 15.91 -24.06
C GLN A 125 -12.59 17.24 -23.98
N PHE A 126 -11.31 17.20 -23.62
CA PHE A 126 -10.49 18.39 -23.39
C PHE A 126 -9.75 18.88 -24.66
N LEU A 127 -9.21 17.97 -25.48
CA LEU A 127 -8.33 18.32 -26.60
C LEU A 127 -8.99 18.14 -27.97
N TRP A 128 -9.55 16.96 -28.24
CA TRP A 128 -9.80 16.52 -29.62
C TRP A 128 -11.23 16.69 -30.13
N SER A 129 -12.16 17.19 -29.32
CA SER A 129 -13.58 17.32 -29.68
C SER A 129 -13.86 18.14 -30.95
N LEU A 130 -12.95 19.02 -31.35
CA LEU A 130 -13.07 19.82 -32.57
C LEU A 130 -12.66 19.10 -33.86
N TYR A 131 -11.98 17.96 -33.78
CA TYR A 131 -11.51 17.24 -34.95
C TYR A 131 -12.57 16.23 -35.42
N PRO A 132 -12.59 15.87 -36.72
CA PRO A 132 -13.40 14.76 -37.21
C PRO A 132 -13.14 13.45 -36.45
N ARG A 133 -14.17 12.59 -36.38
CA ARG A 133 -14.12 11.32 -35.62
C ARG A 133 -12.91 10.44 -35.94
N TYR A 134 -12.50 10.36 -37.21
CA TYR A 134 -11.34 9.56 -37.61
C TYR A 134 -10.03 10.10 -37.02
N PHE A 135 -9.84 11.43 -36.93
CA PHE A 135 -8.70 12.02 -36.21
C PHE A 135 -8.79 11.82 -34.70
N GLN A 136 -10.00 11.90 -34.12
CA GLN A 136 -10.20 11.63 -32.69
C GLN A 136 -9.76 10.21 -32.32
N ILE A 137 -10.00 9.23 -33.20
CA ILE A 137 -9.55 7.84 -33.01
C ILE A 137 -8.03 7.75 -33.06
N LEU A 138 -7.38 8.36 -34.07
CA LEU A 138 -5.92 8.30 -34.20
C LEU A 138 -5.22 8.96 -33.01
N PHE A 139 -5.63 10.18 -32.62
CA PHE A 139 -5.06 10.86 -31.46
C PHE A 139 -5.36 10.14 -30.15
N GLY A 140 -6.58 9.62 -30.02
CA GLY A 140 -7.02 8.86 -28.86
C GLY A 140 -6.19 7.60 -28.64
N PHE A 141 -6.12 6.73 -29.64
CA PHE A 141 -5.35 5.50 -29.53
C PHE A 141 -3.85 5.77 -29.46
N SER A 142 -3.35 6.86 -30.07
CA SER A 142 -1.94 7.22 -29.91
C SER A 142 -1.60 7.62 -28.48
N SER A 143 -2.50 8.33 -27.77
CA SER A 143 -2.32 8.63 -26.35
C SER A 143 -2.30 7.36 -25.50
N VAL A 144 -3.25 6.47 -25.77
CA VAL A 144 -3.45 5.25 -25.01
C VAL A 144 -2.30 4.26 -25.20
N LEU A 145 -1.89 4.01 -26.44
CA LEU A 145 -0.76 3.12 -26.71
C LEU A 145 0.56 3.72 -26.22
N PHE A 146 0.74 5.04 -26.27
CA PHE A 146 1.91 5.67 -25.65
C PHE A 146 1.99 5.36 -24.15
N TYR A 147 0.87 5.43 -23.43
CA TYR A 147 0.81 5.09 -22.01
C TYR A 147 1.13 3.61 -21.76
N PHE A 148 0.49 2.70 -22.49
CA PHE A 148 0.62 1.26 -22.23
C PHE A 148 1.93 0.64 -22.72
N SER A 149 2.55 1.20 -23.76
CA SER A 149 3.83 0.71 -24.30
C SER A 149 5.06 1.20 -23.52
N TYR A 150 4.86 1.89 -22.40
CA TYR A 150 5.95 2.40 -21.58
C TYR A 150 6.59 1.29 -20.74
N ALA A 151 7.87 0.98 -20.96
CA ALA A 151 8.67 0.04 -20.17
C ALA A 151 9.22 0.66 -18.87
N GLY A 152 8.39 1.38 -18.12
CA GLY A 152 8.80 1.94 -16.82
C GLY A 152 9.13 0.85 -15.80
N GLU A 153 9.87 1.23 -14.76
CA GLU A 153 10.03 0.35 -13.60
C GLU A 153 8.67 0.14 -12.93
N GLY A 154 8.24 -1.12 -12.73
CA GLY A 154 6.88 -1.37 -12.23
C GLY A 154 6.63 -0.91 -10.79
N LEU A 155 7.69 -0.71 -9.98
CA LEU A 155 7.59 0.01 -8.70
C LEU A 155 7.06 1.45 -8.85
N GLN A 156 7.23 2.09 -10.00
CA GLN A 156 6.68 3.44 -10.21
C GLN A 156 5.16 3.41 -10.41
N GLY A 157 4.60 2.29 -10.88
CA GLY A 157 3.16 2.09 -11.02
C GLY A 157 2.55 2.49 -12.35
N THR A 158 3.39 2.87 -13.31
CA THR A 158 2.93 3.35 -14.60
C THR A 158 2.92 2.23 -15.63
N SER A 159 2.07 2.38 -16.66
CA SER A 159 1.93 1.46 -17.81
C SER A 159 1.38 0.08 -17.46
N LEU A 160 1.39 -0.82 -18.44
CA LEU A 160 1.03 -2.22 -18.24
C LEU A 160 1.96 -2.93 -17.25
N VAL A 161 3.25 -2.59 -17.21
CA VAL A 161 4.21 -3.22 -16.28
C VAL A 161 3.79 -2.92 -14.85
N GLY A 162 3.56 -1.63 -14.53
CA GLY A 162 3.09 -1.23 -13.22
C GLY A 162 1.73 -1.83 -12.85
N ILE A 163 0.79 -1.88 -13.81
CA ILE A 163 -0.54 -2.46 -13.56
C ILE A 163 -0.43 -3.92 -13.12
N VAL A 164 0.35 -4.74 -13.84
CA VAL A 164 0.50 -6.16 -13.53
C VAL A 164 1.39 -6.38 -12.30
N GLU A 165 2.41 -5.54 -12.07
CA GLU A 165 3.28 -5.68 -10.91
C GLU A 165 2.62 -5.31 -9.57
N GLY A 166 1.46 -4.65 -9.55
CA GLY A 166 0.75 -4.41 -8.28
C GLY A 166 -0.06 -3.12 -8.19
N THR A 167 0.00 -2.25 -9.19
CA THR A 167 -0.69 -0.96 -9.11
C THR A 167 -2.08 -0.93 -9.74
N VAL A 168 -2.64 -2.12 -10.01
CA VAL A 168 -3.95 -2.27 -10.65
C VAL A 168 -5.05 -1.45 -9.97
N ILE A 169 -5.07 -1.40 -8.63
CA ILE A 169 -6.08 -0.67 -7.86
C ILE A 169 -5.94 0.84 -8.05
N SER A 170 -4.71 1.35 -8.03
CA SER A 170 -4.43 2.75 -8.31
C SER A 170 -4.77 3.11 -9.76
N SER A 171 -4.43 2.25 -10.72
CA SER A 171 -4.75 2.42 -12.15
C SER A 171 -6.25 2.40 -12.43
N PHE A 172 -6.99 1.53 -11.75
CA PHE A 172 -8.45 1.55 -11.74
C PHE A 172 -8.97 2.88 -11.18
N SER A 173 -8.41 3.36 -10.07
CA SER A 173 -8.76 4.65 -9.47
C SER A 173 -8.45 5.83 -10.41
N HIS A 174 -7.34 5.79 -11.14
CA HIS A 174 -7.02 6.77 -12.18
C HIS A 174 -8.08 6.80 -13.29
N SER A 175 -8.66 5.65 -13.66
CA SER A 175 -9.76 5.63 -14.62
C SER A 175 -11.01 6.36 -14.09
N LEU A 176 -11.34 6.17 -12.80
CA LEU A 176 -12.44 6.87 -12.13
C LEU A 176 -12.18 8.38 -12.03
N ILE A 177 -10.95 8.79 -11.72
CA ILE A 177 -10.52 10.19 -11.71
C ILE A 177 -10.80 10.85 -13.07
N LEU A 178 -10.38 10.20 -14.15
CA LEU A 178 -10.58 10.72 -15.51
C LEU A 178 -12.08 10.79 -15.87
N PHE A 179 -12.89 9.80 -15.48
CA PHE A 179 -14.35 9.86 -15.67
C PHE A 179 -15.01 10.98 -14.86
N ALA A 180 -14.58 11.20 -13.61
CA ALA A 180 -15.08 12.28 -12.77
C ALA A 180 -14.77 13.64 -13.40
N LEU A 181 -13.52 13.86 -13.86
CA LEU A 181 -13.12 15.10 -14.52
C LEU A 181 -13.85 15.34 -15.85
N VAL A 182 -14.09 14.29 -16.63
CA VAL A 182 -14.91 14.38 -17.85
C VAL A 182 -16.34 14.79 -17.51
N SER A 183 -16.93 14.20 -16.47
CA SER A 183 -18.30 14.51 -16.03
C SER A 183 -18.39 15.95 -15.53
N LEU A 184 -17.43 16.40 -14.72
CA LEU A 184 -17.33 17.79 -14.26
C LEU A 184 -17.19 18.78 -15.43
N ASP A 185 -16.36 18.49 -16.42
CA ASP A 185 -16.19 19.36 -17.58
C ASP A 185 -17.40 19.38 -18.52
N ARG A 186 -18.14 18.26 -18.63
CA ARG A 186 -19.43 18.24 -19.33
C ARG A 186 -20.45 19.09 -18.60
N TYR A 187 -20.52 18.99 -17.28
CA TYR A 187 -21.36 19.85 -16.45
C TYR A 187 -21.00 21.33 -16.67
N ARG A 188 -19.71 21.70 -16.62
CA ARG A 188 -19.27 23.06 -16.91
C ARG A 188 -19.74 23.59 -18.27
N LYS A 189 -19.71 22.74 -19.30
CA LYS A 189 -20.09 23.12 -20.67
C LYS A 189 -21.60 23.11 -20.94
N LYS A 190 -22.39 22.30 -20.22
CA LYS A 190 -23.82 22.05 -20.55
C LYS A 190 -24.79 22.30 -19.39
N LEU A 191 -24.29 22.43 -18.17
CA LEU A 191 -25.03 22.63 -16.92
C LEU A 191 -26.12 21.56 -16.64
N LYS A 192 -25.95 20.34 -17.17
CA LYS A 192 -26.89 19.25 -16.96
C LYS A 192 -26.63 18.54 -15.63
N SER A 193 -27.61 18.52 -14.73
CA SER A 193 -27.47 17.89 -13.40
C SER A 193 -27.04 16.43 -13.45
N ILE A 194 -27.34 15.70 -14.53
CA ILE A 194 -26.89 14.31 -14.67
C ILE A 194 -25.37 14.16 -14.72
N ASP A 195 -24.66 15.12 -15.33
CA ASP A 195 -23.20 15.14 -15.36
C ASP A 195 -22.63 15.43 -13.97
N LEU A 196 -23.38 16.17 -13.13
CA LEU A 196 -23.03 16.45 -11.74
C LEU A 196 -23.27 15.23 -10.83
N ILE A 197 -24.35 14.47 -11.05
CA ILE A 197 -24.61 13.19 -10.37
C ILE A 197 -23.49 12.18 -10.68
N LEU A 198 -23.09 12.07 -11.95
CA LEU A 198 -21.95 11.25 -12.35
C LEU A 198 -20.65 11.71 -11.69
N PHE A 199 -20.40 13.03 -11.65
CA PHE A 199 -19.24 13.59 -10.97
C PHE A 199 -19.21 13.21 -9.48
N VAL A 200 -20.33 13.35 -8.77
CA VAL A 200 -20.45 12.94 -7.37
C VAL A 200 -20.14 11.44 -7.23
N GLY A 201 -20.84 10.58 -7.98
CA GLY A 201 -20.69 9.13 -7.88
C GLY A 201 -19.26 8.68 -8.16
N PHE A 202 -18.64 9.15 -9.25
CA PHE A 202 -17.24 8.84 -9.54
C PHE A 202 -16.30 9.39 -8.47
N THR A 203 -16.51 10.61 -7.98
CA THR A 203 -15.67 11.19 -6.93
C THR A 203 -15.72 10.33 -5.67
N SER A 204 -16.91 9.95 -5.19
CA SER A 204 -17.02 9.08 -4.03
C SER A 204 -16.35 7.72 -4.26
N LEU A 205 -16.49 7.12 -5.44
CA LEU A 205 -15.85 5.84 -5.76
C LEU A 205 -14.31 5.93 -5.83
N VAL A 206 -13.74 7.08 -6.20
CA VAL A 206 -12.27 7.29 -6.11
C VAL A 206 -11.81 7.08 -4.67
N PHE A 207 -12.49 7.70 -3.69
CA PHE A 207 -12.21 7.51 -2.25
C PHE A 207 -12.44 6.08 -1.78
N TYR A 208 -13.45 5.40 -2.31
CA TYR A 208 -13.70 4.00 -1.99
C TYR A 208 -12.78 3.01 -2.72
N SER A 209 -11.85 3.47 -3.59
CA SER A 209 -10.95 2.60 -4.34
C SER A 209 -9.50 2.65 -3.87
N HIS A 210 -8.91 3.84 -3.74
CA HIS A 210 -7.50 3.98 -3.40
C HIS A 210 -7.21 5.34 -2.75
N LEU A 211 -6.70 5.32 -1.51
CA LEU A 211 -6.53 6.54 -0.73
C LEU A 211 -5.50 7.51 -1.33
N LEU A 212 -4.32 7.01 -1.72
CA LEU A 212 -3.27 7.86 -2.28
C LEU A 212 -3.71 8.50 -3.61
N SER A 213 -4.41 7.76 -4.47
CA SER A 213 -4.98 8.32 -5.70
C SER A 213 -6.06 9.36 -5.39
N SER A 214 -6.80 9.22 -4.28
CA SER A 214 -7.80 10.20 -3.85
C SER A 214 -7.17 11.51 -3.39
N ILE A 215 -6.03 11.43 -2.70
CA ILE A 215 -5.22 12.61 -2.35
C ILE A 215 -4.76 13.35 -3.60
N PHE A 216 -4.18 12.64 -4.57
CA PHE A 216 -3.79 13.23 -5.84
C PHE A 216 -4.99 13.79 -6.61
N TYR A 217 -6.13 13.13 -6.53
CA TYR A 217 -7.36 13.61 -7.13
C TYR A 217 -7.84 14.94 -6.54
N CYS A 218 -7.80 15.10 -5.21
CA CYS A 218 -8.10 16.37 -4.55
C CYS A 218 -7.21 17.50 -5.07
N LEU A 219 -5.90 17.25 -5.24
CA LEU A 219 -4.99 18.23 -5.82
C LEU A 219 -5.38 18.56 -7.28
N ILE A 220 -5.72 17.56 -8.10
CA ILE A 220 -6.19 17.79 -9.47
C ILE A 220 -7.48 18.62 -9.49
N LEU A 221 -8.40 18.40 -8.55
CA LEU A 221 -9.62 19.20 -8.42
C LEU A 221 -9.32 20.65 -8.05
N VAL A 222 -8.36 20.89 -7.13
CA VAL A 222 -7.89 22.24 -6.81
C VAL A 222 -7.33 22.93 -8.07
N LEU A 223 -6.51 22.23 -8.85
CA LEU A 223 -5.98 22.76 -10.12
C LEU A 223 -7.09 23.02 -11.14
N TYR A 224 -8.08 22.13 -11.25
CA TYR A 224 -9.25 22.31 -12.11
C TYR A 224 -10.04 23.57 -11.73
N PHE A 225 -10.36 23.72 -10.45
CA PHE A 225 -11.13 24.86 -9.96
C PHE A 225 -10.36 26.17 -10.02
N PHE A 226 -9.03 26.14 -9.85
CA PHE A 226 -8.18 27.30 -10.05
C PHE A 226 -8.20 27.77 -11.52
N GLU A 227 -8.04 26.84 -12.45
CA GLU A 227 -8.06 27.12 -13.89
C GLU A 227 -9.42 27.65 -14.34
N TYR A 228 -10.51 27.07 -13.83
CA TYR A 228 -11.89 27.44 -14.14
C TYR A 228 -12.57 28.25 -13.03
N ARG A 229 -11.82 29.11 -12.31
CA ARG A 229 -12.31 29.84 -11.12
C ARG A 229 -13.57 30.65 -11.35
N ALA A 230 -13.72 31.27 -12.51
CA ALA A 230 -14.90 32.06 -12.85
C ALA A 230 -16.17 31.19 -12.85
N PHE A 231 -16.08 29.96 -13.36
CA PHE A 231 -17.18 29.00 -13.36
C PHE A 231 -17.52 28.51 -11.94
N LEU A 232 -16.51 28.26 -11.11
CA LEU A 232 -16.70 27.89 -9.70
C LEU A 232 -17.43 29.01 -8.94
N ILE A 233 -16.95 30.26 -9.04
CA ILE A 233 -17.54 31.42 -8.35
C ILE A 233 -19.01 31.59 -8.75
N GLN A 234 -19.31 31.50 -10.06
CA GLN A 234 -20.69 31.59 -10.57
C GLN A 234 -21.62 30.48 -10.05
N ASN A 235 -21.08 29.34 -9.63
CA ASN A 235 -21.87 28.17 -9.21
C ASN A 235 -21.55 27.74 -7.77
N ILE A 236 -21.04 28.65 -6.94
CA ILE A 236 -20.49 28.32 -5.62
C ILE A 236 -21.49 27.57 -4.73
N GLN A 237 -22.76 28.00 -4.71
CA GLN A 237 -23.81 27.35 -3.92
C GLN A 237 -24.02 25.87 -4.31
N LYS A 238 -24.03 25.58 -5.62
CA LYS A 238 -24.15 24.20 -6.11
C LYS A 238 -22.93 23.37 -5.74
N PHE A 239 -21.73 23.95 -5.88
CA PHE A 239 -20.50 23.27 -5.51
C PHE A 239 -20.35 23.05 -4.01
N SER A 240 -20.85 23.96 -3.17
CA SER A 240 -20.95 23.76 -1.72
C SER A 240 -21.88 22.59 -1.38
N PHE A 241 -23.06 22.52 -2.00
CA PHE A 241 -23.98 21.40 -1.82
C PHE A 241 -23.39 20.07 -2.29
N VAL A 242 -22.77 20.06 -3.48
CA VAL A 242 -22.08 18.88 -4.02
C VAL A 242 -20.92 18.45 -3.13
N GLY A 243 -20.13 19.40 -2.62
CA GLY A 243 -19.03 19.14 -1.70
C GLY A 243 -19.51 18.52 -0.39
N LEU A 244 -20.59 19.05 0.20
CA LEU A 244 -21.23 18.46 1.38
C LEU A 244 -21.74 17.04 1.09
N PHE A 245 -22.39 16.84 -0.04
CA PHE A 245 -22.93 15.53 -0.41
C PHE A 245 -21.81 14.49 -0.63
N ILE A 246 -20.74 14.86 -1.33
CA ILE A 246 -19.54 14.03 -1.46
C ILE A 246 -18.95 13.74 -0.07
N PHE A 247 -18.82 14.75 0.79
CA PHE A 247 -18.30 14.59 2.13
C PHE A 247 -19.10 13.56 2.94
N PHE A 248 -20.43 13.63 2.92
CA PHE A 248 -21.29 12.63 3.56
C PHE A 248 -21.09 11.23 3.00
N LEU A 249 -20.96 11.08 1.67
CA LEU A 249 -20.73 9.77 1.05
C LEU A 249 -19.37 9.18 1.42
N ILE A 250 -18.31 9.99 1.53
CA ILE A 250 -16.96 9.52 1.82
C ILE A 250 -16.63 9.51 3.32
N LEU A 251 -17.53 10.02 4.18
CA LEU A 251 -17.32 10.09 5.62
C LEU A 251 -16.90 8.75 6.24
N PRO A 252 -17.45 7.58 5.84
CA PRO A 252 -16.99 6.30 6.36
C PRO A 252 -15.53 5.97 6.00
N VAL A 253 -15.09 6.36 4.80
CA VAL A 253 -13.70 6.20 4.36
C VAL A 253 -12.78 7.10 5.18
N ALA A 254 -13.13 8.38 5.30
CA ALA A 254 -12.37 9.36 6.07
C ALA A 254 -12.27 8.95 7.55
N TYR A 255 -13.40 8.53 8.13
CA TYR A 255 -13.46 8.04 9.50
C TYR A 255 -12.51 6.86 9.73
N ASN A 256 -12.58 5.83 8.89
CA ASN A 256 -11.69 4.69 9.01
C ASN A 256 -10.22 5.06 8.81
N TYR A 257 -9.92 5.91 7.83
CA TYR A 257 -8.55 6.38 7.65
C TYR A 257 -8.02 7.10 8.89
N PHE A 258 -8.71 8.14 9.39
CA PHE A 258 -8.25 8.89 10.57
C PHE A 258 -8.22 8.05 11.84
N ARG A 259 -9.17 7.12 11.99
CA ARG A 259 -9.23 6.21 13.14
C ARG A 259 -8.03 5.26 13.15
N PHE A 260 -7.59 4.77 11.99
CA PHE A 260 -6.54 3.76 11.91
C PHE A 260 -5.15 4.32 11.52
N SER A 261 -5.06 5.56 11.03
CA SER A 261 -3.79 6.17 10.59
C SER A 261 -2.80 6.42 11.71
N GLU A 262 -3.26 6.59 12.95
CA GLU A 262 -2.37 6.74 14.12
C GLU A 262 -1.57 5.47 14.40
N TYR A 263 -2.00 4.32 13.85
CA TYR A 263 -1.49 3.00 14.20
C TYR A 263 -0.49 2.42 13.20
N THR A 264 -0.34 3.12 12.08
CA THR A 264 0.54 2.74 10.99
C THR A 264 1.89 3.36 11.19
N SER A 265 2.95 2.61 10.91
CA SER A 265 4.27 3.23 10.81
C SER A 265 4.24 4.21 9.62
N GLY A 266 4.64 5.46 9.86
CA GLY A 266 4.41 6.51 8.88
C GLY A 266 5.17 6.27 7.58
N VAL A 267 4.54 6.57 6.46
CA VAL A 267 5.14 6.50 5.12
C VAL A 267 6.26 7.53 5.00
N PHE A 268 7.53 7.12 5.01
CA PHE A 268 8.62 8.02 4.62
C PHE A 268 8.96 7.87 3.15
N TYR A 269 9.42 9.00 2.60
CA TYR A 269 9.92 9.25 1.25
C TYR A 269 10.76 8.10 0.69
N GLY A 270 10.13 7.19 -0.06
CA GLY A 270 10.86 6.22 -0.87
C GLY A 270 11.61 6.97 -1.97
N TYR A 271 12.91 6.68 -2.13
CA TYR A 271 13.80 7.26 -3.16
C TYR A 271 13.03 7.53 -4.46
N ALA A 272 12.85 8.81 -4.79
CA ALA A 272 12.29 9.26 -6.05
C ALA A 272 13.21 8.72 -7.15
N TYR A 273 12.75 7.67 -7.83
CA TYR A 273 13.48 7.17 -8.99
C TYR A 273 13.45 8.28 -10.04
N PRO A 274 14.59 8.68 -10.63
CA PRO A 274 14.61 9.85 -11.50
C PRO A 274 13.62 9.62 -12.66
N PRO A 275 12.52 10.41 -12.75
CA PRO A 275 11.48 10.24 -13.76
C PRO A 275 12.04 10.20 -15.19
N LEU A 276 13.06 11.00 -15.46
CA LEU A 276 13.78 11.03 -16.75
C LEU A 276 14.59 9.75 -17.01
N LEU A 277 15.25 9.20 -15.99
CA LEU A 277 15.95 7.91 -16.10
C LEU A 277 14.95 6.78 -16.34
N SER A 278 13.74 6.88 -15.78
CA SER A 278 12.68 5.94 -16.06
C SER A 278 12.15 6.04 -17.49
N ILE A 279 12.15 7.24 -18.07
CA ILE A 279 11.80 7.45 -19.48
C ILE A 279 12.87 6.84 -20.40
N LEU A 280 14.16 7.05 -20.09
CA LEU A 280 15.30 6.60 -20.90
C LEU A 280 15.68 5.13 -20.71
N GLY A 281 15.36 4.55 -19.55
CA GLY A 281 15.51 3.12 -19.27
C GLY A 281 16.86 2.71 -18.75
N LYS A 282 16.90 2.27 -17.50
CA LYS A 282 18.08 1.60 -16.95
C LYS A 282 18.34 0.25 -17.64
N ASP A 283 17.28 -0.49 -17.95
CA ASP A 283 17.30 -1.75 -18.70
C ASP A 283 18.03 -1.67 -20.05
N VAL A 284 17.89 -0.56 -20.77
CA VAL A 284 18.60 -0.34 -22.05
C VAL A 284 20.10 -0.24 -21.82
N TYR A 285 20.50 0.49 -20.78
CA TYR A 285 21.90 0.59 -20.38
C TYR A 285 22.44 -0.73 -19.85
N ASP A 286 21.71 -1.43 -18.97
CA ASP A 286 22.10 -2.71 -18.40
C ASP A 286 22.27 -3.78 -19.50
N SER A 287 21.37 -3.81 -20.49
CA SER A 287 21.47 -4.71 -21.65
C SER A 287 22.72 -4.41 -22.49
N ALA A 288 23.00 -3.13 -22.72
CA ALA A 288 24.19 -2.71 -23.46
C ALA A 288 25.48 -3.03 -22.70
N LEU A 289 25.48 -2.89 -21.37
CA LEU A 289 26.60 -3.23 -20.50
C LEU A 289 26.92 -4.72 -20.57
N LEU A 290 25.88 -5.58 -20.52
CA LEU A 290 26.03 -7.03 -20.64
C LEU A 290 26.56 -7.45 -22.02
N ALA A 291 26.02 -6.86 -23.09
CA ALA A 291 26.54 -7.06 -24.44
C ALA A 291 28.01 -6.62 -24.55
N SER A 292 28.38 -5.49 -23.94
CA SER A 292 29.75 -5.01 -23.91
C SER A 292 30.68 -5.92 -23.12
N ALA A 293 30.22 -6.52 -22.02
CA ALA A 293 30.97 -7.54 -21.29
C ALA A 293 31.24 -8.79 -22.15
N ASN A 294 30.35 -9.07 -23.12
CA ASN A 294 30.51 -10.15 -24.11
C ASN A 294 31.30 -9.73 -25.37
N GLY A 295 31.92 -8.56 -25.37
CA GLY A 295 32.79 -8.09 -26.46
C GLY A 295 32.12 -7.20 -27.51
N GLU A 296 30.84 -6.85 -27.36
CA GLU A 296 30.18 -5.90 -28.25
C GLU A 296 30.58 -4.43 -27.97
N ASN A 297 30.39 -3.55 -28.95
CA ASN A 297 30.55 -2.12 -28.72
C ASN A 297 29.38 -1.57 -27.88
N LEU A 298 29.68 -1.06 -26.68
CA LEU A 298 28.68 -0.53 -25.74
C LEU A 298 27.72 0.49 -26.38
N THR A 299 28.24 1.43 -27.18
CA THR A 299 27.43 2.48 -27.81
C THR A 299 26.47 1.89 -28.85
N LEU A 300 26.95 0.95 -29.68
CA LEU A 300 26.12 0.29 -30.67
C LEU A 300 25.05 -0.58 -30.00
N ALA A 301 25.44 -1.37 -29.00
CA ALA A 301 24.51 -2.20 -28.22
C ALA A 301 23.43 -1.34 -27.54
N TYR A 302 23.81 -0.18 -26.98
CA TYR A 302 22.88 0.79 -26.41
C TYR A 302 21.90 1.32 -27.46
N LEU A 303 22.38 1.76 -28.63
CA LEU A 303 21.52 2.28 -29.69
C LEU A 303 20.53 1.22 -30.19
N VAL A 304 20.98 -0.02 -30.39
CA VAL A 304 20.13 -1.14 -30.80
C VAL A 304 19.06 -1.41 -29.73
N ALA A 305 19.45 -1.52 -28.46
CA ALA A 305 18.52 -1.73 -27.36
C ALA A 305 17.52 -0.55 -27.20
N PHE A 306 17.97 0.69 -27.41
CA PHE A 306 17.16 1.90 -27.34
C PHE A 306 16.10 1.97 -28.46
N ILE A 307 16.48 1.59 -29.68
CA ILE A 307 15.56 1.52 -30.82
C ILE A 307 14.54 0.38 -30.62
N ASN A 308 15.03 -0.81 -30.28
CA ASN A 308 14.18 -2.01 -30.12
C ASN A 308 13.21 -1.90 -28.95
N SER A 309 13.59 -1.21 -27.86
CA SER A 309 12.70 -0.95 -26.73
C SER A 309 11.64 0.12 -26.99
N GLY A 310 11.75 0.87 -28.10
CA GLY A 310 10.82 1.96 -28.43
C GLY A 310 10.99 3.22 -27.58
N ARG A 311 12.00 3.29 -26.70
CA ARG A 311 12.23 4.43 -25.78
C ARG A 311 12.54 5.75 -26.49
N TRP A 312 13.00 5.69 -27.73
CA TRP A 312 13.16 6.85 -28.60
C TRP A 312 11.84 7.64 -28.78
N LEU A 313 10.67 6.98 -28.75
CA LEU A 313 9.38 7.68 -28.83
C LEU A 313 9.17 8.60 -27.62
N SER A 314 9.58 8.17 -26.43
CA SER A 314 9.45 8.96 -25.22
C SER A 314 10.39 10.17 -25.23
N VAL A 315 11.59 10.02 -25.81
CA VAL A 315 12.51 11.14 -26.04
C VAL A 315 11.92 12.13 -27.05
N VAL A 316 11.37 11.65 -28.15
CA VAL A 316 10.64 12.49 -29.12
C VAL A 316 9.49 13.23 -28.44
N ALA A 317 8.70 12.53 -27.61
CA ALA A 317 7.61 13.13 -26.86
C ALA A 317 8.09 14.25 -25.92
N LEU A 318 9.21 14.05 -25.24
CA LEU A 318 9.82 15.03 -24.35
C LEU A 318 10.30 16.27 -25.12
N PHE A 319 10.96 16.09 -26.26
CA PHE A 319 11.31 17.21 -27.15
C PHE A 319 10.06 17.95 -27.65
N LEU A 320 9.03 17.23 -28.11
CA LEU A 320 7.78 17.85 -28.54
C LEU A 320 7.12 18.66 -27.42
N PHE A 321 7.15 18.15 -26.20
CA PHE A 321 6.67 18.83 -25.01
C PHE A 321 7.44 20.14 -24.77
N LEU A 322 8.77 20.07 -24.67
CA LEU A 322 9.62 21.22 -24.37
C LEU A 322 9.51 22.32 -25.44
N PHE A 323 9.67 21.97 -26.72
CA PHE A 323 9.64 22.95 -27.82
C PHE A 323 8.26 23.60 -28.03
N ASN A 324 7.18 22.93 -27.60
CA ASN A 324 5.82 23.47 -27.71
C ASN A 324 5.21 23.86 -26.36
N PHE A 325 5.99 23.88 -25.28
CA PHE A 325 5.52 24.13 -23.92
C PHE A 325 4.67 25.41 -23.82
N ARG A 326 5.19 26.53 -24.35
CA ARG A 326 4.48 27.82 -24.39
C ARG A 326 3.12 27.71 -25.08
N LYS A 327 3.01 26.93 -26.16
CA LYS A 327 1.76 26.74 -26.89
C LYS A 327 0.77 25.90 -26.09
N PHE A 328 1.25 24.84 -25.42
CA PHE A 328 0.40 24.02 -24.57
C PHE A 328 -0.14 24.80 -23.38
N HIS A 329 0.73 25.53 -22.69
CA HIS A 329 0.37 26.30 -21.51
C HIS A 329 -0.59 27.46 -21.82
N ASN A 330 -0.41 28.13 -22.97
CA ASN A 330 -1.27 29.26 -23.34
C ASN A 330 -2.59 28.85 -24.00
N SER A 331 -2.74 27.59 -24.40
CA SER A 331 -3.95 27.10 -25.07
C SER A 331 -5.02 26.72 -24.03
N PRO A 332 -6.25 27.30 -24.08
CA PRO A 332 -7.31 27.00 -23.12
C PRO A 332 -7.70 25.51 -23.03
N ARG A 333 -7.43 24.72 -24.07
CA ARG A 333 -7.74 23.28 -24.11
C ARG A 333 -6.72 22.42 -23.37
N SER A 334 -5.46 22.81 -23.43
CA SER A 334 -4.34 22.04 -22.88
C SER A 334 -3.82 22.61 -21.57
N LYS A 335 -4.14 23.86 -21.24
CA LYS A 335 -3.62 24.56 -20.05
C LYS A 335 -3.80 23.79 -18.75
N LEU A 336 -4.99 23.23 -18.50
CA LEU A 336 -5.23 22.36 -17.34
C LEU A 336 -4.28 21.16 -17.34
N ILE A 337 -4.19 20.44 -18.46
CA ILE A 337 -3.39 19.22 -18.60
C ILE A 337 -1.89 19.55 -18.41
N THR A 338 -1.42 20.64 -19.02
CA THR A 338 -0.05 21.13 -18.84
C THR A 338 0.24 21.52 -17.39
N THR A 339 -0.73 22.12 -16.69
CA THR A 339 -0.58 22.46 -15.27
C THR A 339 -0.48 21.22 -14.40
N ILE A 340 -1.32 20.20 -14.66
CA ILE A 340 -1.24 18.90 -13.98
C ILE A 340 0.14 18.27 -14.20
N ILE A 341 0.63 18.24 -15.45
CA ILE A 341 1.98 17.72 -15.77
C ILE A 341 3.05 18.41 -14.92
N LEU A 342 3.07 19.74 -14.84
CA LEU A 342 4.10 20.46 -14.09
C LEU A 342 4.07 20.14 -12.60
N VAL A 343 2.88 20.17 -12.00
CA VAL A 343 2.71 19.91 -10.56
C VAL A 343 3.08 18.48 -10.23
N PHE A 344 2.59 17.50 -10.99
CA PHE A 344 2.85 16.09 -10.71
C PHE A 344 4.26 15.64 -11.11
N PHE A 345 4.88 16.31 -12.09
CA PHE A 345 6.30 16.12 -12.35
C PHE A 345 7.15 16.61 -11.18
N TRP A 346 6.89 17.81 -10.67
CA TRP A 346 7.56 18.33 -9.47
C TRP A 346 7.38 17.40 -8.26
N LEU A 347 6.15 16.97 -7.99
CA LEU A 347 5.86 16.03 -6.89
C LEU A 347 6.57 14.68 -7.08
N SER A 348 6.75 14.21 -8.32
CA SER A 348 7.47 12.97 -8.59
C SER A 348 8.99 13.06 -8.41
N LEU A 349 9.55 14.28 -8.43
CA LEU A 349 11.00 14.52 -8.38
C LEU A 349 11.54 14.70 -6.97
N ASP A 350 10.72 15.16 -6.03
CA ASP A 350 11.21 15.62 -4.73
C ASP A 350 10.19 15.47 -3.58
N TYR A 351 10.69 15.56 -2.35
CA TYR A 351 9.94 15.43 -1.11
C TYR A 351 9.49 16.75 -0.48
N SER A 352 9.74 17.88 -1.14
CA SER A 352 9.33 19.22 -0.70
C SER A 352 7.91 19.28 -0.12
N LEU A 353 6.93 18.58 -0.72
CA LEU A 353 5.55 18.63 -0.25
C LEU A 353 5.40 18.19 1.20
N GLY A 354 6.08 17.12 1.61
CA GLY A 354 5.96 16.66 2.99
C GLY A 354 6.87 17.43 3.96
N TYR A 355 7.80 18.26 3.48
CA TYR A 355 8.42 19.30 4.34
C TYR A 355 7.47 20.49 4.58
N ILE A 356 6.64 20.83 3.59
CA ILE A 356 5.58 21.86 3.73
C ILE A 356 4.46 21.35 4.63
N LEU A 357 4.13 20.06 4.53
CA LEU A 357 3.09 19.38 5.30
C LEU A 357 3.69 18.18 6.04
N PRO A 358 4.38 18.37 7.19
CA PRO A 358 5.14 17.32 7.89
C PRO A 358 4.30 16.12 8.35
N ASN A 359 2.99 16.32 8.52
CA ASN A 359 2.06 15.24 8.88
C ASN A 359 1.48 14.52 7.65
N PHE A 360 1.82 14.95 6.43
CA PHE A 360 1.33 14.41 5.17
C PHE A 360 2.34 13.44 4.55
N LYS A 361 2.37 12.24 5.12
CA LYS A 361 3.28 11.14 4.76
C LYS A 361 2.73 10.36 3.58
N ILE A 362 3.17 10.68 2.36
CA ILE A 362 2.72 10.03 1.11
C ILE A 362 3.88 9.57 0.23
N HIS A 363 3.63 8.54 -0.60
CA HIS A 363 4.57 8.09 -1.62
C HIS A 363 4.62 9.05 -2.81
N ASN A 364 5.37 10.14 -2.68
CA ASN A 364 5.47 11.19 -3.70
C ASN A 364 5.85 10.68 -5.10
N TYR A 365 6.69 9.64 -5.19
CA TYR A 365 7.06 9.05 -6.48
C TYR A 365 5.84 8.52 -7.27
N ARG A 366 4.74 8.16 -6.61
CA ARG A 366 3.48 7.74 -7.25
C ARG A 366 2.78 8.88 -7.99
N ALA A 367 3.16 10.13 -7.75
CA ALA A 367 2.71 11.27 -8.55
C ALA A 367 3.09 11.11 -10.04
N PHE A 368 4.11 10.30 -10.32
CA PHE A 368 4.55 9.99 -11.68
C PHE A 368 3.43 9.38 -12.54
N ASP A 369 2.50 8.60 -11.97
CA ASP A 369 1.37 8.02 -12.72
C ASP A 369 0.47 9.11 -13.30
N CYS A 370 0.10 10.09 -12.48
CA CYS A 370 -0.72 11.23 -12.89
C CYS A 370 0.01 12.10 -13.93
N PHE A 371 1.32 12.32 -13.73
CA PHE A 371 2.18 12.97 -14.72
C PHE A 371 2.18 12.21 -16.05
N PHE A 372 2.44 10.90 -16.04
CA PHE A 372 2.65 10.14 -17.26
C PHE A 372 1.35 9.94 -18.04
N ILE A 373 0.22 9.74 -17.34
CA ILE A 373 -1.13 9.74 -17.96
C ILE A 373 -1.35 11.06 -18.70
N THR A 374 -1.13 12.21 -18.05
CA THR A 374 -1.36 13.51 -18.70
C THR A 374 -0.34 13.83 -19.79
N PHE A 375 0.91 13.40 -19.64
CA PHE A 375 1.96 13.48 -20.65
C PHE A 375 1.61 12.67 -21.91
N SER A 376 1.14 11.43 -21.74
CA SER A 376 0.69 10.56 -22.84
C SER A 376 -0.47 11.18 -23.64
N ILE A 377 -1.39 11.87 -22.95
CA ILE A 377 -2.51 12.60 -23.55
C ILE A 377 -2.04 13.78 -24.41
N LEU A 378 -0.98 14.50 -23.98
CA LEU A 378 -0.45 15.64 -24.73
C LEU A 378 0.43 15.22 -25.92
N PHE A 379 1.05 14.04 -25.88
CA PHE A 379 1.96 13.58 -26.94
C PHE A 379 1.39 13.74 -28.37
N PRO A 380 0.20 13.19 -28.72
CA PRO A 380 -0.35 13.36 -30.07
C PRO A 380 -0.72 14.81 -30.40
N PHE A 381 -0.99 15.64 -29.38
CA PHE A 381 -1.22 17.06 -29.56
C PHE A 381 0.08 17.81 -29.91
N GLY A 382 1.25 17.35 -29.46
CA GLY A 382 2.56 17.84 -29.91
C GLY A 382 2.83 17.60 -31.39
N ILE A 383 2.45 16.42 -31.90
CA ILE A 383 2.54 16.07 -33.33
C ILE A 383 1.71 17.05 -34.18
N HIS A 384 0.57 17.52 -33.66
CA HIS A 384 -0.24 18.53 -34.34
C HIS A 384 0.48 19.86 -34.55
N PHE A 385 1.38 20.28 -33.64
CA PHE A 385 2.05 21.58 -33.76
C PHE A 385 3.19 21.60 -34.78
N ILE A 386 3.85 20.46 -34.99
CA ILE A 386 4.91 20.29 -36.01
C ILE A 386 4.35 20.00 -37.40
N SER A 387 3.06 19.65 -37.50
CA SER A 387 2.36 19.44 -38.77
C SER A 387 1.58 20.69 -39.22
N GLY A 388 1.28 20.82 -40.51
CA GLY A 388 0.52 21.96 -41.05
C GLY A 388 0.75 22.27 -42.53
N LYS A 389 0.16 23.38 -43.00
CA LYS A 389 0.10 23.77 -44.42
C LYS A 389 1.24 24.66 -44.93
N ARG A 390 2.12 25.14 -44.05
CA ARG A 390 3.25 26.02 -44.45
C ARG A 390 4.38 25.16 -45.04
N SER A 391 5.19 25.74 -45.94
CA SER A 391 6.38 25.04 -46.45
C SER A 391 7.26 24.59 -45.27
N GLY A 392 7.79 23.37 -45.36
CA GLY A 392 8.58 22.75 -44.30
C GLY A 392 7.79 22.02 -43.20
N LYS A 393 6.44 21.96 -43.26
CA LYS A 393 5.63 21.17 -42.31
C LYS A 393 5.15 19.84 -42.89
N LEU A 394 5.13 18.79 -42.06
CA LEU A 394 4.65 17.46 -42.46
C LEU A 394 3.11 17.37 -42.49
N PRO A 395 2.53 16.54 -43.38
CA PRO A 395 1.10 16.29 -43.40
C PRO A 395 0.64 15.52 -42.15
N LEU A 396 -0.37 16.06 -41.46
CA LEU A 396 -0.79 15.55 -40.15
C LEU A 396 -1.31 14.11 -40.17
N PHE A 397 -2.20 13.77 -41.11
CA PHE A 397 -2.83 12.44 -41.16
C PHE A 397 -1.81 11.31 -41.33
N PRO A 398 -0.95 11.28 -42.37
CA PRO A 398 0.01 10.20 -42.53
C PRO A 398 1.01 10.16 -41.37
N LEU A 399 1.39 11.31 -40.79
CA LEU A 399 2.29 11.35 -39.64
C LEU A 399 1.67 10.69 -38.40
N ILE A 400 0.46 11.07 -38.00
CA ILE A 400 -0.17 10.47 -36.81
C ILE A 400 -0.56 9.00 -37.04
N TYR A 401 -0.94 8.66 -38.27
CA TYR A 401 -1.24 7.27 -38.65
C TYR A 401 0.02 6.39 -38.55
N PHE A 402 1.15 6.87 -39.08
CA PHE A 402 2.44 6.20 -38.98
C PHE A 402 2.89 6.03 -37.52
N VAL A 403 2.81 7.10 -36.72
CA VAL A 403 3.14 7.03 -35.29
C VAL A 403 2.27 5.99 -34.57
N LEU A 404 0.97 5.95 -34.87
CA LEU A 404 0.08 4.96 -34.27
C LEU A 404 0.41 3.52 -34.69
N ILE A 405 0.79 3.29 -35.96
CA ILE A 405 1.26 1.97 -36.41
C ILE A 405 2.51 1.56 -35.64
N VAL A 406 3.51 2.44 -35.53
CA VAL A 406 4.73 2.16 -34.78
C VAL A 406 4.41 1.81 -33.33
N GLN A 407 3.57 2.60 -32.67
CA GLN A 407 3.11 2.32 -31.31
C GLN A 407 2.35 0.99 -31.21
N PHE A 408 1.55 0.65 -32.22
CA PHE A 408 0.80 -0.60 -32.24
C PHE A 408 1.72 -1.82 -32.40
N VAL A 409 2.72 -1.75 -33.28
CA VAL A 409 3.75 -2.80 -33.41
C VAL A 409 4.53 -2.96 -32.11
N LEU A 410 4.95 -1.84 -31.49
CA LEU A 410 5.61 -1.88 -30.19
C LEU A 410 4.72 -2.49 -29.11
N PHE A 411 3.43 -2.16 -29.07
CA PHE A 411 2.46 -2.73 -28.14
C PHE A 411 2.29 -4.25 -28.31
N LEU A 412 2.18 -4.73 -29.55
CA LEU A 412 2.06 -6.17 -29.82
C LEU A 412 3.32 -6.92 -29.39
N ASN A 413 4.49 -6.37 -29.66
CA ASN A 413 5.79 -6.94 -29.28
C ASN A 413 6.20 -6.63 -27.83
N PHE A 414 5.40 -5.86 -27.09
CA PHE A 414 5.73 -5.47 -25.73
C PHE A 414 5.63 -6.68 -24.80
N ASP A 415 6.78 -7.17 -24.37
CA ASP A 415 6.84 -8.25 -23.39
C ASP A 415 6.86 -7.67 -21.98
N LEU A 416 5.75 -7.82 -21.26
CA LEU A 416 5.62 -7.38 -19.87
C LEU A 416 6.64 -8.04 -18.97
N THR A 417 6.92 -9.31 -19.25
CA THR A 417 7.67 -10.21 -18.38
C THR A 417 9.15 -9.84 -18.36
N LYS A 418 9.68 -9.41 -19.50
CA LYS A 418 11.03 -8.86 -19.63
C LYS A 418 11.28 -7.66 -18.71
N TYR A 419 10.26 -6.85 -18.47
CA TYR A 419 10.38 -5.62 -17.67
C TYR A 419 9.91 -5.81 -16.22
N GLN A 420 9.35 -6.98 -15.89
CA GLN A 420 9.04 -7.32 -14.52
C GLN A 420 10.35 -7.56 -13.77
N LYS A 421 10.61 -6.77 -12.74
CA LYS A 421 11.76 -7.00 -11.85
C LYS A 421 11.44 -8.08 -10.82
N TYR A 422 10.15 -8.34 -10.59
CA TYR A 422 9.67 -9.25 -9.56
C TYR A 422 8.76 -10.32 -10.15
N SER A 423 9.32 -11.51 -10.33
CA SER A 423 8.53 -12.70 -10.58
C SER A 423 8.00 -13.23 -9.23
N SER A 424 6.69 -13.33 -9.06
CA SER A 424 6.07 -13.95 -7.88
C SER A 424 6.32 -15.47 -7.89
N PRO A 425 6.33 -16.16 -6.74
CA PRO A 425 6.33 -17.62 -6.71
C PRO A 425 5.07 -18.25 -7.33
N LEU A 426 4.00 -17.47 -7.52
CA LEU A 426 2.71 -17.96 -7.98
C LEU A 426 2.60 -18.11 -9.50
N TRP A 427 3.57 -17.59 -10.27
CA TRP A 427 3.52 -17.60 -11.73
C TRP A 427 4.44 -18.66 -12.33
N ARG A 428 3.85 -19.78 -12.73
CA ARG A 428 4.55 -21.01 -13.13
C ARG A 428 5.38 -20.89 -14.39
N GLU A 429 4.88 -20.16 -15.40
CA GLU A 429 5.54 -20.04 -16.70
C GLU A 429 6.85 -19.22 -16.65
N SER A 430 7.05 -18.44 -15.58
CA SER A 430 8.26 -17.63 -15.37
C SER A 430 9.35 -18.33 -14.56
N ARG A 431 9.17 -19.62 -14.26
CA ARG A 431 9.96 -20.37 -13.28
C ARG A 431 10.55 -21.63 -13.87
N THR A 432 11.72 -22.01 -13.36
CA THR A 432 12.24 -23.35 -13.62
C THR A 432 11.41 -24.38 -12.86
N THR A 433 11.39 -25.61 -13.36
CA THR A 433 10.72 -26.72 -12.69
C THR A 433 11.26 -26.95 -11.27
N GLU A 434 12.56 -26.69 -11.04
CA GLU A 434 13.16 -26.81 -9.71
C GLU A 434 12.59 -25.78 -8.73
N GLU A 435 12.45 -24.51 -9.14
CA GLU A 435 11.90 -23.45 -8.29
C GLU A 435 10.45 -23.74 -7.88
N LEU A 436 9.64 -24.27 -8.80
CA LEU A 436 8.25 -24.65 -8.52
C LEU A 436 8.17 -25.83 -7.56
N THR A 437 9.03 -26.82 -7.72
CA THR A 437 9.11 -27.98 -6.84
C THR A 437 9.53 -27.55 -5.44
N LEU A 438 10.55 -26.70 -5.34
CA LEU A 438 11.02 -26.12 -4.08
C LEU A 438 9.90 -25.35 -3.35
N TYR A 439 9.16 -24.52 -4.07
CA TYR A 439 8.04 -23.77 -3.49
C TYR A 439 6.93 -24.69 -2.98
N GLN A 440 6.57 -25.74 -3.74
CA GLN A 440 5.55 -26.71 -3.34
C GLN A 440 5.99 -27.48 -2.10
N ASN A 441 7.21 -28.01 -2.08
CA ASN A 441 7.76 -28.72 -0.94
C ASN A 441 7.79 -27.83 0.30
N LEU A 442 8.27 -26.59 0.17
CA LEU A 442 8.30 -25.62 1.26
C LEU A 442 6.89 -25.33 1.79
N ALA A 443 5.90 -25.15 0.91
CA ALA A 443 4.51 -24.95 1.30
C ALA A 443 3.96 -26.16 2.07
N GLU A 444 4.29 -27.39 1.66
CA GLU A 444 3.90 -28.61 2.38
C GLU A 444 4.55 -28.71 3.76
N LYS A 445 5.85 -28.39 3.88
CA LYS A 445 6.52 -28.34 5.18
C LYS A 445 5.87 -27.29 6.09
N LEU A 446 5.52 -26.13 5.57
CA LEU A 446 4.81 -25.09 6.34
C LEU A 446 3.40 -25.52 6.77
N LYS A 447 2.67 -26.30 5.95
CA LYS A 447 1.37 -26.87 6.32
C LYS A 447 1.44 -27.87 7.48
N SER A 448 2.61 -28.47 7.72
CA SER A 448 2.83 -29.38 8.86
C SER A 448 2.92 -28.66 10.21
N LEU A 449 3.10 -27.33 10.20
CA LEU A 449 3.11 -26.53 11.42
C LEU A 449 1.72 -26.47 12.06
N PRO A 450 1.63 -26.17 13.38
CA PRO A 450 0.35 -25.98 14.04
C PRO A 450 -0.51 -24.94 13.31
N LYS A 451 -1.79 -25.25 13.08
CA LYS A 451 -2.72 -24.36 12.37
C LYS A 451 -2.78 -22.99 13.06
N GLY A 452 -2.62 -21.92 12.29
CA GLY A 452 -2.59 -20.56 12.83
C GLY A 452 -1.31 -20.19 13.59
N ALA A 453 -0.26 -21.01 13.54
CA ALA A 453 1.06 -20.65 14.06
C ALA A 453 1.53 -19.33 13.44
N LEU A 454 2.08 -18.44 14.26
CA LEU A 454 2.68 -17.19 13.81
C LEU A 454 4.16 -17.44 13.48
N VAL A 455 4.50 -17.28 12.21
CA VAL A 455 5.81 -17.59 11.64
C VAL A 455 6.54 -16.30 11.29
N GLN A 456 7.79 -16.20 11.72
CA GLN A 456 8.70 -15.11 11.35
C GLN A 456 9.53 -15.49 10.12
N PRO A 457 9.24 -14.94 8.93
CA PRO A 457 10.07 -15.14 7.76
C PRO A 457 11.33 -14.27 7.78
N GLU A 458 12.39 -14.74 7.16
CA GLU A 458 13.55 -13.93 6.81
C GLU A 458 13.24 -13.08 5.57
N ILE A 459 13.30 -11.76 5.73
CA ILE A 459 13.03 -10.80 4.65
C ILE A 459 14.32 -10.05 4.34
N VAL A 460 14.95 -10.30 3.20
CA VAL A 460 16.29 -9.77 2.89
C VAL A 460 16.24 -8.54 1.98
N LYS A 461 17.19 -7.62 2.15
CA LYS A 461 17.30 -6.38 1.36
C LYS A 461 17.59 -6.61 -0.14
N SER A 462 17.97 -7.82 -0.52
CA SER A 462 18.32 -8.14 -1.90
C SER A 462 17.07 -8.28 -2.78
N LYS A 463 17.25 -8.13 -4.10
CA LYS A 463 16.22 -8.47 -5.08
C LYS A 463 16.01 -9.98 -5.24
N LEU A 464 16.61 -10.80 -4.36
CA LEU A 464 16.40 -12.24 -4.39
C LEU A 464 14.93 -12.52 -4.09
N MET A 465 14.32 -13.30 -4.98
CA MET A 465 12.90 -13.63 -4.98
C MET A 465 12.37 -14.07 -3.61
N PHE A 466 13.11 -14.97 -2.95
CA PHE A 466 12.75 -15.58 -1.67
C PHE A 466 12.83 -14.62 -0.48
N GLY A 467 13.44 -13.45 -0.68
CA GLY A 467 13.68 -12.45 0.35
C GLY A 467 12.55 -11.46 0.57
N THR A 468 11.51 -11.47 -0.26
CA THR A 468 10.54 -10.37 -0.28
C THR A 468 9.31 -10.66 0.59
N PRO A 469 8.70 -9.64 1.23
CA PRO A 469 7.45 -9.82 1.97
C PRO A 469 6.32 -10.44 1.11
N HIS A 470 6.31 -10.09 -0.17
CA HIS A 470 5.34 -10.52 -1.16
C HIS A 470 5.50 -11.97 -1.62
N PHE A 471 6.68 -12.57 -1.43
CA PHE A 471 6.88 -14.00 -1.56
C PHE A 471 6.27 -14.75 -0.36
N TRP A 472 6.57 -14.29 0.85
CA TRP A 472 6.18 -14.98 2.09
C TRP A 472 4.70 -14.94 2.39
N LEU A 473 4.05 -13.79 2.17
CA LEU A 473 2.63 -13.60 2.48
C LEU A 473 1.70 -14.65 1.83
N PRO A 474 1.70 -14.84 0.49
CA PRO A 474 0.84 -15.83 -0.14
C PRO A 474 1.24 -17.27 0.22
N LEU A 475 2.53 -17.56 0.40
CA LEU A 475 3.02 -18.88 0.80
C LEU A 475 2.48 -19.28 2.19
N LEU A 476 2.64 -18.40 3.17
CA LEU A 476 2.18 -18.61 4.55
C LEU A 476 0.64 -18.65 4.62
N TYR A 477 -0.04 -17.76 3.89
CA TYR A 477 -1.51 -17.78 3.79
C TYR A 477 -2.02 -19.12 3.26
N ASN A 478 -1.44 -19.63 2.17
CA ASN A 478 -1.84 -20.91 1.56
C ASN A 478 -1.47 -22.12 2.43
N ALA A 479 -0.46 -22.00 3.29
CA ALA A 479 -0.09 -23.01 4.27
C ALA A 479 -0.99 -23.00 5.52
N GLY A 480 -1.89 -22.02 5.68
CA GLY A 480 -2.78 -21.91 6.84
C GLY A 480 -2.09 -21.43 8.12
N VAL A 481 -0.93 -20.77 7.97
CA VAL A 481 -0.15 -20.14 9.04
C VAL A 481 -0.18 -18.62 8.91
N ARG A 482 0.14 -17.91 10.00
CA ARG A 482 0.13 -16.44 10.05
C ARG A 482 1.51 -15.87 9.76
N ASN A 483 1.58 -14.81 8.97
CA ASN A 483 2.83 -14.12 8.69
C ASN A 483 3.12 -13.03 9.74
N ASN A 484 4.26 -13.11 10.42
CA ASN A 484 4.65 -12.14 11.43
C ASN A 484 5.15 -10.81 10.85
N LEU A 485 5.81 -10.83 9.69
CA LEU A 485 6.57 -9.68 9.21
C LEU A 485 6.30 -9.37 7.73
N GLY A 486 6.32 -8.08 7.41
CA GLY A 486 6.41 -7.62 6.02
C GLY A 486 6.48 -6.11 5.90
N LEU A 487 5.75 -5.51 4.96
CA LEU A 487 5.92 -4.10 4.63
C LEU A 487 5.41 -3.17 5.73
N THR A 488 6.27 -2.29 6.26
CA THR A 488 5.91 -1.40 7.38
C THR A 488 4.91 -0.31 6.99
N VAL A 489 4.91 0.13 5.73
CA VAL A 489 3.93 1.09 5.16
C VAL A 489 2.49 0.58 5.34
N GLU A 490 2.30 -0.73 5.30
CA GLU A 490 0.98 -1.38 5.30
C GLU A 490 0.72 -2.17 6.58
N SER A 491 1.54 -1.96 7.60
CA SER A 491 1.45 -2.71 8.86
C SER A 491 1.41 -1.79 10.07
N SER A 492 1.09 -2.40 11.21
CA SER A 492 1.12 -1.71 12.48
C SER A 492 2.55 -1.40 12.92
N TYR A 493 2.71 -0.57 13.96
CA TYR A 493 4.00 -0.37 14.62
C TYR A 493 4.69 -1.68 15.05
N TYR A 494 3.95 -2.78 15.22
CA TYR A 494 4.51 -4.11 15.51
C TYR A 494 5.65 -4.47 14.55
N SER A 495 5.45 -4.36 13.23
CA SER A 495 6.51 -4.73 12.28
C SER A 495 7.73 -3.83 12.42
N THR A 496 7.53 -2.55 12.72
CA THR A 496 8.64 -1.63 13.00
C THR A 496 9.42 -2.07 14.24
N LEU A 497 8.75 -2.51 15.29
CA LEU A 497 9.41 -3.05 16.47
C LEU A 497 10.19 -4.32 16.14
N VAL A 498 9.60 -5.26 15.39
CA VAL A 498 10.31 -6.47 14.92
C VAL A 498 11.61 -6.09 14.24
N PHE A 499 11.59 -5.11 13.32
CA PHE A 499 12.81 -4.65 12.64
C PHE A 499 13.84 -4.04 13.60
N ASN A 500 13.41 -3.29 14.62
CA ASN A 500 14.33 -2.74 15.61
C ASN A 500 15.03 -3.83 16.43
N TRP A 501 14.29 -4.89 16.81
CA TRP A 501 14.85 -6.03 17.55
C TRP A 501 15.62 -7.02 16.67
N GLN A 502 15.36 -7.05 15.37
CA GLN A 502 16.01 -7.98 14.45
C GLN A 502 17.51 -7.68 14.24
N GLU A 503 17.99 -6.48 14.57
CA GLU A 503 19.43 -6.16 14.58
C GLU A 503 20.25 -7.06 15.50
N PHE A 504 19.67 -7.51 16.62
CA PHE A 504 20.31 -8.48 17.51
C PHE A 504 20.38 -9.88 16.89
N GLY A 505 19.62 -10.14 15.81
CA GLY A 505 19.65 -11.41 15.10
C GLY A 505 20.47 -11.34 13.81
N PHE A 506 19.80 -10.92 12.74
CA PHE A 506 20.38 -10.83 11.41
C PHE A 506 19.87 -9.54 10.74
N GLY A 507 20.64 -8.45 10.89
CA GLY A 507 20.27 -7.08 10.49
C GLY A 507 20.30 -6.78 8.97
N HIS A 508 20.41 -7.78 8.10
CA HIS A 508 20.44 -7.57 6.65
C HIS A 508 19.02 -7.44 6.02
N THR A 509 18.01 -7.20 6.85
CA THR A 509 16.61 -7.27 6.42
C THR A 509 16.12 -6.03 5.69
N PHE A 510 15.17 -6.25 4.78
CA PHE A 510 14.55 -5.17 4.02
C PHE A 510 13.57 -4.39 4.90
N ARG A 511 13.83 -3.09 5.05
CA ARG A 511 12.96 -2.15 5.78
C ARG A 511 12.45 -1.08 4.81
N TRP A 512 11.13 -0.92 4.71
CA TRP A 512 10.53 0.10 3.85
C TRP A 512 9.52 0.97 4.60
N GLY A 513 9.89 2.22 4.87
CA GLY A 513 8.93 3.26 5.26
C GLY A 513 8.51 3.24 6.73
N THR A 514 9.43 3.58 7.63
CA THR A 514 9.11 3.84 9.03
C THR A 514 10.01 4.96 9.56
N ASP A 515 9.39 5.95 10.21
CA ASP A 515 10.03 7.10 10.85
C ASP A 515 10.47 6.82 12.30
N VAL A 516 10.46 5.56 12.70
CA VAL A 516 10.66 5.13 14.08
C VAL A 516 11.82 4.14 14.11
N ASP A 517 13.03 4.67 14.25
CA ASP A 517 14.25 3.89 14.33
C ASP A 517 14.90 4.07 15.70
N TRP A 518 14.97 2.99 16.48
CA TRP A 518 15.55 2.98 17.82
C TRP A 518 16.69 1.99 17.96
N ARG A 519 17.19 1.47 16.83
CA ARG A 519 18.20 0.40 16.79
C ARG A 519 19.47 0.81 17.50
N ASP A 520 20.08 1.92 17.11
CA ASP A 520 21.33 2.40 17.72
C ASP A 520 21.22 2.57 19.23
N THR A 521 20.07 3.08 19.70
CA THR A 521 19.79 3.19 21.13
C THR A 521 19.64 1.83 21.79
N LEU A 522 18.83 0.92 21.23
CA LEU A 522 18.67 -0.44 21.76
C LEU A 522 20.01 -1.19 21.82
N THR A 523 20.81 -1.11 20.76
CA THR A 523 22.14 -1.73 20.70
C THR A 523 23.09 -1.12 21.73
N SER A 524 23.00 0.18 21.99
CA SER A 524 23.81 0.82 23.05
C SER A 524 23.45 0.37 24.47
N LEU A 525 22.26 -0.20 24.67
CA LEU A 525 21.78 -0.71 25.97
C LEU A 525 22.10 -2.21 26.18
N GLN A 526 22.69 -2.88 25.18
CA GLN A 526 23.11 -4.26 25.29
C GLN A 526 24.30 -4.42 26.26
N ILE A 527 24.33 -5.51 27.02
CA ILE A 527 25.52 -5.91 27.78
C ILE A 527 26.62 -6.38 26.82
N GLU A 528 27.78 -5.73 26.87
CA GLU A 528 28.93 -6.02 26.00
C GLU A 528 29.36 -7.50 26.07
N GLY A 529 29.56 -8.12 24.91
CA GLY A 529 30.07 -9.49 24.79
C GLY A 529 29.07 -10.64 25.02
N LYS A 530 27.78 -10.35 25.25
CA LYS A 530 26.72 -11.38 25.31
C LYS A 530 25.45 -10.94 24.57
N ASP A 531 24.99 -11.77 23.62
CA ASP A 531 23.59 -11.75 23.17
C ASP A 531 22.87 -12.94 23.81
N PRO A 532 22.03 -12.73 24.83
CA PRO A 532 21.23 -13.78 25.47
C PRO A 532 20.10 -14.29 24.57
N GLY A 533 19.91 -13.72 23.37
CA GLY A 533 18.81 -14.03 22.46
C GLY A 533 17.69 -12.99 22.55
N TYR A 534 18.04 -11.70 22.61
CA TYR A 534 17.05 -10.61 22.74
C TYR A 534 15.95 -10.67 21.67
N TYR A 535 16.35 -11.00 20.44
CA TYR A 535 15.42 -11.14 19.33
C TYR A 535 14.48 -12.35 19.49
N LEU A 536 15.01 -13.52 19.88
CA LEU A 536 14.20 -14.71 20.16
C LEU A 536 13.19 -14.44 21.29
N ASP A 537 13.60 -13.72 22.32
CA ASP A 537 12.72 -13.35 23.43
C ASP A 537 11.61 -12.39 22.99
N PHE A 538 11.94 -11.39 22.17
CA PHE A 538 10.95 -10.50 21.59
C PHE A 538 9.93 -11.28 20.74
N LEU A 539 10.38 -12.19 19.88
CA LEU A 539 9.53 -13.05 19.06
C LEU A 539 8.62 -13.94 19.93
N LEU A 540 9.15 -14.60 20.95
CA LEU A 540 8.35 -15.42 21.85
C LEU A 540 7.34 -14.59 22.64
N ARG A 541 7.71 -13.38 23.11
CA ARG A 541 6.77 -12.47 23.79
C ARG A 541 5.66 -12.01 22.86
N SER A 542 5.92 -11.83 21.57
CA SER A 542 4.89 -11.43 20.61
C SER A 542 3.98 -12.58 20.16
N GLY A 543 4.29 -13.83 20.55
CA GLY A 543 3.53 -15.03 20.19
C GLY A 543 4.05 -15.73 18.92
N VAL A 544 5.21 -15.31 18.41
CA VAL A 544 5.91 -16.03 17.33
C VAL A 544 6.52 -17.29 17.92
N THR A 545 6.29 -18.40 17.24
CA THR A 545 6.76 -19.73 17.69
C THR A 545 7.75 -20.37 16.73
N HIS A 546 7.76 -19.93 15.47
CA HIS A 546 8.56 -20.52 14.41
C HIS A 546 9.24 -19.44 13.58
N MET A 547 10.43 -19.77 13.05
CA MET A 547 11.18 -18.93 12.11
C MET A 547 11.46 -19.73 10.84
N VAL A 548 11.54 -19.03 9.71
CA VAL A 548 11.94 -19.62 8.43
C VAL A 548 12.86 -18.65 7.69
N GLY A 549 13.98 -19.16 7.18
CA GLY A 549 14.99 -18.39 6.46
C GLY A 549 15.91 -19.28 5.64
N PHE A 550 16.82 -18.67 4.88
CA PHE A 550 17.66 -19.33 3.89
C PHE A 550 19.07 -18.74 3.73
N THR A 551 19.37 -17.57 4.30
CA THR A 551 20.71 -16.96 4.11
C THR A 551 21.77 -17.58 5.02
N PRO A 552 23.07 -17.46 4.65
CA PRO A 552 24.16 -17.82 5.53
C PRO A 552 24.10 -17.12 6.89
N GLU A 553 23.71 -15.84 6.93
CA GLU A 553 23.53 -15.06 8.16
C GLU A 553 22.45 -15.65 9.05
N TYR A 554 21.32 -16.08 8.49
CA TYR A 554 20.28 -16.79 9.23
C TYR A 554 20.80 -18.11 9.78
N HIS A 555 21.48 -18.93 8.97
CA HIS A 555 22.04 -20.20 9.45
C HIS A 555 23.11 -20.01 10.53
N ASN A 556 23.95 -18.98 10.41
CA ASN A 556 24.92 -18.61 11.45
C ASN A 556 24.22 -18.24 12.76
N TYR A 557 23.13 -17.47 12.67
CA TYR A 557 22.31 -17.14 13.83
C TYR A 557 21.69 -18.40 14.47
N LEU A 558 21.15 -19.32 13.67
CA LEU A 558 20.63 -20.58 14.18
C LEU A 558 21.71 -21.40 14.92
N ASN A 559 22.93 -21.44 14.38
CA ASN A 559 24.05 -22.16 14.98
C ASN A 559 24.51 -21.53 16.30
N GLN A 560 24.53 -20.20 16.38
CA GLN A 560 24.86 -19.46 17.61
C GLN A 560 23.85 -19.77 18.73
N PHE A 561 22.57 -19.92 18.40
CA PHE A 561 21.48 -20.15 19.35
C PHE A 561 20.93 -21.58 19.30
N LYS A 562 21.75 -22.58 18.96
CA LYS A 562 21.34 -23.98 18.78
C LYS A 562 20.59 -24.56 19.99
N ASP A 563 20.92 -24.13 21.21
CA ASP A 563 20.30 -24.63 22.44
C ASP A 563 18.90 -24.04 22.67
N ARG A 564 18.57 -22.97 21.93
CA ARG A 564 17.27 -22.27 21.97
C ARG A 564 16.43 -22.51 20.71
N ILE A 565 16.87 -23.39 19.81
CA ILE A 565 16.28 -23.55 18.49
C ILE A 565 16.14 -25.05 18.18
N GLN A 566 14.95 -25.45 17.76
CA GLN A 566 14.67 -26.81 17.31
C GLN A 566 14.38 -26.82 15.81
N THR A 567 15.22 -27.46 15.02
CA THR A 567 14.95 -27.66 13.58
C THR A 567 13.74 -28.56 13.39
N ILE A 568 12.75 -28.06 12.66
CA ILE A 568 11.50 -28.77 12.35
C ILE A 568 11.58 -29.39 10.96
N ALA A 569 12.07 -28.63 9.99
CA ALA A 569 12.20 -29.09 8.61
C ALA A 569 13.33 -28.34 7.89
N VAL A 570 13.95 -29.01 6.93
CA VAL A 570 14.94 -28.44 6.02
C VAL A 570 14.46 -28.72 4.60
N GLU A 571 14.43 -27.68 3.77
CA GLU A 571 14.10 -27.74 2.35
C GLU A 571 15.10 -26.82 1.64
N THR A 572 16.28 -27.34 1.33
CA THR A 572 17.46 -26.54 0.91
C THR A 572 17.10 -25.50 -0.16
N PRO A 573 17.40 -24.20 0.04
CA PRO A 573 18.22 -23.61 1.11
C PRO A 573 17.46 -23.25 2.41
N PHE A 574 16.16 -23.47 2.47
CA PHE A 574 15.31 -23.05 3.59
C PHE A 574 15.45 -23.95 4.82
N THR A 575 15.40 -23.34 5.99
CA THR A 575 15.36 -24.04 7.27
C THR A 575 14.23 -23.47 8.14
N ILE A 576 13.30 -24.35 8.53
CA ILE A 576 12.18 -24.03 9.42
C ILE A 576 12.54 -24.51 10.81
N VAL A 577 12.47 -23.60 11.78
CA VAL A 577 12.80 -23.87 13.18
C VAL A 577 11.69 -23.45 14.12
N LYS A 578 11.62 -24.08 15.27
CA LYS A 578 10.81 -23.70 16.42
C LYS A 578 11.69 -23.01 17.46
N ILE A 579 11.21 -21.89 17.98
CA ILE A 579 11.91 -21.14 19.03
C ILE A 579 11.63 -21.79 20.39
N LEU A 580 12.68 -22.06 21.15
CA LEU A 580 12.60 -22.59 22.52
C LEU A 580 12.82 -21.45 23.53
N PRO A 581 12.09 -21.46 24.67
CA PRO A 581 12.32 -20.50 25.74
C PRO A 581 13.69 -20.73 26.38
N GLU A 582 14.30 -19.66 26.89
CA GLU A 582 15.53 -19.77 27.69
C GLU A 582 15.23 -20.44 29.04
N ILE A 583 16.07 -21.41 29.42
CA ILE A 583 15.86 -22.23 30.62
C ILE A 583 16.16 -21.45 31.90
N GLU A 584 17.09 -20.48 31.85
CA GLU A 584 17.57 -19.75 33.03
C GLU A 584 16.77 -18.47 33.36
N GLN A 585 15.85 -18.05 32.49
CA GLN A 585 15.08 -16.81 32.72
C GLN A 585 13.97 -16.99 33.76
N LYS A 586 13.89 -16.05 34.71
CA LYS A 586 12.78 -15.98 35.67
C LYS A 586 11.54 -15.39 35.02
N SER A 587 10.44 -16.15 35.00
CA SER A 587 9.16 -15.63 34.52
C SER A 587 8.32 -15.04 35.66
N ILE A 588 7.78 -13.85 35.42
CA ILE A 588 6.88 -13.15 36.33
C ILE A 588 5.62 -12.69 35.57
N LEU A 589 4.52 -12.45 36.30
CA LEU A 589 3.30 -11.89 35.72
C LEU A 589 3.58 -10.53 35.03
N PRO A 590 2.70 -10.07 34.13
CA PRO A 590 2.86 -8.79 33.44
C PRO A 590 3.10 -7.61 34.39
N ILE A 591 3.85 -6.61 33.94
CA ILE A 591 4.10 -5.36 34.66
C ILE A 591 3.23 -4.26 34.06
N GLY A 592 2.49 -3.53 34.89
CA GLY A 592 1.74 -2.35 34.46
C GLY A 592 2.65 -1.13 34.32
N LEU A 593 2.62 -0.45 33.17
CA LEU A 593 3.37 0.79 32.92
C LEU A 593 2.41 1.98 32.88
N ILE A 594 2.67 2.94 33.76
CA ILE A 594 1.90 4.19 33.87
C ILE A 594 2.83 5.35 33.54
N HIS A 595 2.40 6.29 32.72
CA HIS A 595 3.14 7.53 32.51
C HIS A 595 2.60 8.64 33.40
N SER A 596 3.48 9.41 34.04
CA SER A 596 3.06 10.38 35.06
C SER A 596 2.18 11.52 34.56
N ASN A 597 2.22 11.83 33.27
CA ASN A 597 1.25 12.74 32.63
C ASN A 597 -0.21 12.36 32.91
N LEU A 598 -0.54 11.07 33.08
CA LEU A 598 -1.90 10.64 33.38
C LEU A 598 -2.43 11.21 34.72
N PHE A 599 -1.53 11.57 35.64
CA PHE A 599 -1.89 12.19 36.93
C PHE A 599 -2.08 13.71 36.82
N ASN A 600 -1.38 14.35 35.88
CA ASN A 600 -1.19 15.81 35.89
C ASN A 600 -1.84 16.54 34.70
N SER A 601 -2.20 15.82 33.65
CA SER A 601 -2.81 16.41 32.46
C SER A 601 -3.97 15.56 31.94
N ASN A 602 -4.83 16.18 31.13
CA ASN A 602 -5.84 15.44 30.36
C ASN A 602 -5.25 14.73 29.12
N SER A 603 -3.93 14.58 29.02
CA SER A 603 -3.28 13.96 27.87
C SER A 603 -2.97 12.49 28.14
N GLU A 604 -3.37 11.63 27.21
CA GLU A 604 -2.98 10.22 27.19
C GLU A 604 -1.49 10.02 26.92
N TYR A 605 -0.93 8.91 27.40
CA TYR A 605 0.42 8.51 27.03
C TYR A 605 0.45 8.03 25.58
N GLY A 606 1.15 8.76 24.70
CA GLY A 606 1.17 8.46 23.26
C GLY A 606 1.60 7.02 22.96
N TYR A 607 0.97 6.40 21.96
CA TYR A 607 1.25 5.00 21.60
C TYR A 607 2.72 4.76 21.22
N LYS A 608 3.26 5.64 20.37
CA LYS A 608 4.66 5.62 19.94
C LYS A 608 5.62 5.79 21.14
N ASP A 609 5.29 6.68 22.06
CA ASP A 609 6.11 6.94 23.25
C ASP A 609 6.09 5.75 24.20
N PHE A 610 4.93 5.14 24.43
CA PHE A 610 4.81 3.91 25.20
C PHE A 610 5.68 2.80 24.62
N LEU A 611 5.56 2.51 23.32
CA LEU A 611 6.34 1.44 22.70
C LEU A 611 7.85 1.68 22.74
N LYS A 612 8.27 2.94 22.67
CA LYS A 612 9.67 3.34 22.82
C LYS A 612 10.18 2.98 24.21
N THR A 613 9.49 3.50 25.21
CA THR A 613 9.88 3.38 26.62
C THR A 613 9.77 1.95 27.11
N SER A 614 8.73 1.23 26.72
CA SER A 614 8.58 -0.19 27.03
C SER A 614 9.68 -1.03 26.37
N SER A 615 10.08 -0.74 25.12
CA SER A 615 11.16 -1.47 24.45
C SER A 615 12.51 -1.26 25.16
N PHE A 616 12.82 -0.03 25.57
CA PHE A 616 14.05 0.26 26.33
C PHE A 616 14.04 -0.42 27.70
N LEU A 617 12.92 -0.32 28.42
CA LEU A 617 12.75 -1.01 29.69
C LEU A 617 12.85 -2.53 29.55
N GLN A 618 12.31 -3.08 28.47
CA GLN A 618 12.37 -4.51 28.20
C GLN A 618 13.80 -4.99 27.94
N MET A 619 14.67 -4.15 27.36
CA MET A 619 16.11 -4.45 27.24
C MET A 619 16.73 -4.63 28.63
N TYR A 620 16.50 -3.68 29.56
CA TYR A 620 17.00 -3.79 30.93
C TYR A 620 16.45 -5.02 31.67
N ILE A 621 15.15 -5.30 31.56
CA ILE A 621 14.53 -6.48 32.20
C ILE A 621 15.17 -7.78 31.67
N THR A 622 15.39 -7.86 30.36
CA THR A 622 15.99 -9.03 29.72
C THR A 622 17.46 -9.19 30.13
N ASN A 623 18.23 -8.09 30.21
CA ASN A 623 19.61 -8.06 30.72
C ASN A 623 19.75 -8.64 32.14
N ILE A 624 18.71 -8.48 32.98
CA ILE A 624 18.69 -8.98 34.37
C ILE A 624 18.23 -10.46 34.43
N GLY A 625 17.82 -11.05 33.31
CA GLY A 625 17.39 -12.46 33.24
C GLY A 625 15.91 -12.67 33.59
N TYR A 626 15.06 -11.66 33.39
CA TYR A 626 13.61 -11.77 33.62
C TYR A 626 12.83 -11.78 32.30
N ARG A 627 11.74 -12.55 32.29
CA ARG A 627 10.78 -12.61 31.18
C ARG A 627 9.38 -12.23 31.65
N THR A 628 8.87 -11.14 31.11
CA THR A 628 7.52 -10.61 31.37
C THR A 628 7.02 -9.80 30.18
N LYS A 629 5.75 -9.40 30.21
CA LYS A 629 5.15 -8.40 29.32
C LYS A 629 5.01 -7.08 30.06
N ILE A 630 5.17 -5.97 29.36
CA ILE A 630 4.88 -4.64 29.91
C ILE A 630 3.56 -4.16 29.31
N LEU A 631 2.57 -3.86 30.15
CA LEU A 631 1.23 -3.47 29.73
C LEU A 631 1.00 -1.98 29.95
N ARG A 632 0.59 -1.26 28.90
CA ARG A 632 0.20 0.15 29.01
C ARG A 632 -1.08 0.27 29.84
N ILE A 633 -1.05 1.12 30.86
CA ILE A 633 -2.25 1.55 31.60
C ILE A 633 -2.63 2.94 31.08
N ASN A 634 -3.83 3.04 30.49
CA ASN A 634 -4.45 4.32 30.08
C ASN A 634 -5.27 4.93 31.23
N ARG A 635 -5.86 6.11 31.01
CA ARG A 635 -6.65 6.79 32.06
C ARG A 635 -7.85 5.98 32.55
N ASN A 636 -8.63 5.40 31.63
CA ASN A 636 -9.80 4.60 31.99
C ASN A 636 -9.43 3.34 32.81
N GLN A 637 -8.29 2.73 32.48
CA GLN A 637 -7.71 1.60 33.20
C GLN A 637 -7.17 2.00 34.57
N LEU A 638 -6.57 3.20 34.66
CA LEU A 638 -6.07 3.75 35.92
C LEU A 638 -7.21 3.96 36.93
N GLU A 639 -8.39 4.43 36.48
CA GLU A 639 -9.58 4.57 37.32
C GLU A 639 -10.10 3.21 37.83
N LYS A 640 -9.82 2.12 37.11
CA LYS A 640 -10.20 0.75 37.44
C LYS A 640 -9.02 -0.09 37.92
N MET A 641 -7.94 0.53 38.41
CA MET A 641 -6.69 -0.16 38.72
C MET A 641 -6.92 -1.37 39.63
N GLU A 642 -7.83 -1.29 40.60
CA GLU A 642 -8.14 -2.38 41.54
C GLU A 642 -8.55 -3.69 40.86
N SER A 643 -9.27 -3.64 39.73
CA SER A 643 -9.61 -4.86 38.98
C SER A 643 -8.44 -5.43 38.18
N LEU A 644 -7.43 -4.60 37.87
CA LEU A 644 -6.23 -4.98 37.12
C LEU A 644 -5.14 -5.58 38.01
N LEU A 645 -5.04 -5.12 39.26
CA LEU A 645 -3.99 -5.51 40.20
C LEU A 645 -3.75 -7.02 40.33
N PRO A 646 -4.78 -7.91 40.36
CA PRO A 646 -4.56 -9.35 40.48
C PRO A 646 -3.82 -9.98 39.29
N TYR A 647 -3.76 -9.30 38.15
CA TYR A 647 -3.12 -9.77 36.93
C TYR A 647 -1.71 -9.21 36.73
N LEU A 648 -1.27 -8.30 37.59
CA LEU A 648 0.01 -7.62 37.49
C LEU A 648 0.94 -8.07 38.61
N SER A 649 2.20 -8.35 38.27
CA SER A 649 3.23 -8.60 39.29
C SER A 649 3.72 -7.33 39.96
N ALA A 650 3.66 -6.22 39.23
CA ALA A 650 4.30 -4.97 39.57
C ALA A 650 3.71 -3.80 38.77
N VAL A 651 3.95 -2.59 39.26
CA VAL A 651 3.61 -1.34 38.58
C VAL A 651 4.85 -0.45 38.46
N ILE A 652 5.17 -0.01 37.26
CA ILE A 652 6.24 0.94 36.98
C ILE A 652 5.62 2.26 36.54
N VAL A 653 5.99 3.34 37.22
CA VAL A 653 5.62 4.70 36.84
C VAL A 653 6.79 5.35 36.12
N ILE A 654 6.58 5.79 34.88
CA ILE A 654 7.55 6.56 34.09
C ILE A 654 7.29 8.05 34.30
N SER A 655 8.30 8.76 34.79
CA SER A 655 8.26 10.20 35.02
C SER A 655 9.10 10.94 33.97
N LYS A 656 8.55 12.03 33.39
CA LYS A 656 9.33 12.90 32.49
C LYS A 656 10.33 13.75 33.27
N GLU A 657 9.88 14.47 34.30
CA GLU A 657 10.70 15.18 35.29
C GLU A 657 9.83 15.42 36.54
N LYS A 658 10.27 14.95 37.73
CA LYS A 658 9.66 15.10 39.07
C LYS A 658 8.19 15.60 39.08
N GLY A 659 7.27 14.76 38.61
CA GLY A 659 5.85 15.12 38.54
C GLY A 659 5.20 15.17 39.93
N PHE A 660 4.24 16.08 40.12
CA PHE A 660 3.35 16.05 41.28
C PHE A 660 2.39 14.84 41.15
N GLY A 661 1.96 14.25 42.27
CA GLY A 661 1.00 13.12 42.28
C GLY A 661 1.60 11.71 42.19
N GLU A 662 2.82 11.55 41.64
CA GLU A 662 3.50 10.24 41.56
C GLU A 662 3.70 9.63 42.95
N VAL A 663 4.19 10.42 43.91
CA VAL A 663 4.48 9.95 45.29
C VAL A 663 3.20 9.47 45.99
N SER A 664 2.11 10.23 45.88
CA SER A 664 0.83 9.87 46.49
C SER A 664 0.22 8.60 45.87
N PHE A 665 0.32 8.46 44.55
CA PHE A 665 -0.11 7.24 43.87
C PHE A 665 0.73 6.02 44.29
N MET A 666 2.05 6.19 44.35
CA MET A 666 2.97 5.14 44.77
C MET A 666 2.72 4.67 46.20
N GLU A 667 2.40 5.59 47.12
CA GLU A 667 2.01 5.26 48.49
C GLU A 667 0.71 4.43 48.53
N SER A 668 -0.29 4.81 47.72
CA SER A 668 -1.54 4.05 47.57
C SER A 668 -1.31 2.62 47.05
N ILE A 669 -0.42 2.43 46.06
CA ILE A 669 -0.08 1.10 45.52
C ILE A 669 0.71 0.27 46.54
N ARG A 670 1.66 0.88 47.27
CA ARG A 670 2.42 0.20 48.33
C ARG A 670 1.52 -0.27 49.48
N ASN A 671 0.53 0.54 49.86
CA ASN A 671 -0.46 0.16 50.88
C ASN A 671 -1.28 -1.07 50.46
N LYS A 672 -1.43 -1.32 49.16
CA LYS A 672 -2.08 -2.50 48.57
C LYS A 672 -1.12 -3.70 48.40
N LYS A 673 0.11 -3.61 48.92
CA LYS A 673 1.16 -4.65 48.89
C LYS A 673 1.61 -5.06 47.48
N ILE A 674 1.55 -4.16 46.51
CA ILE A 674 2.02 -4.44 45.15
C ILE A 674 3.37 -3.76 44.93
N PRO A 675 4.40 -4.51 44.49
CA PRO A 675 5.69 -3.94 44.15
C PRO A 675 5.52 -2.81 43.13
N SER A 676 6.05 -1.63 43.46
CA SER A 676 6.04 -0.50 42.56
C SER A 676 7.33 0.31 42.61
N ILE A 677 7.76 0.83 41.44
CA ILE A 677 8.92 1.72 41.29
C ILE A 677 8.61 2.89 40.36
N VAL A 678 9.25 4.03 40.62
CA VAL A 678 9.26 5.20 39.71
C VAL A 678 10.60 5.23 38.99
N ILE A 679 10.59 5.35 37.67
CA ILE A 679 11.78 5.45 36.82
C ILE A 679 11.67 6.75 36.00
N GLN A 680 12.76 7.50 35.90
CA GLN A 680 12.78 8.68 35.03
C GLN A 680 13.00 8.25 33.57
N GLU A 681 12.23 8.83 32.65
CA GLU A 681 12.31 8.46 31.22
C GLU A 681 13.72 8.71 30.64
N SER A 682 14.40 9.77 31.10
CA SER A 682 15.79 10.08 30.72
C SER A 682 16.79 9.02 31.15
N GLU A 683 16.53 8.27 32.23
CA GLU A 683 17.42 7.22 32.73
C GLU A 683 17.35 5.95 31.88
N LEU A 684 16.31 5.78 31.06
CA LEU A 684 16.17 4.63 30.17
C LEU A 684 17.03 4.74 28.90
N ILE A 685 17.54 5.94 28.58
CA ILE A 685 18.26 6.23 27.33
C ILE A 685 19.79 6.24 27.53
N SER A 686 20.27 6.40 28.77
CA SER A 686 21.70 6.53 29.06
C SER A 686 22.32 5.17 29.40
N PRO A 687 23.33 4.70 28.64
CA PRO A 687 24.02 3.43 28.93
C PRO A 687 24.92 3.49 30.18
N ASN A 688 25.22 4.69 30.69
CA ASN A 688 26.15 4.88 31.81
C ASN A 688 25.43 4.75 33.16
N TYR A 689 25.62 3.61 33.85
CA TYR A 689 25.39 3.37 35.29
C TYR A 689 24.33 4.27 35.96
N GLY A 690 23.12 4.31 35.39
CA GLY A 690 22.00 5.07 35.93
C GLY A 690 21.40 4.39 37.17
N TYR A 691 20.68 5.18 37.97
CA TYR A 691 19.86 4.70 39.09
C TYR A 691 19.01 3.46 38.70
N THR A 692 18.43 3.45 37.49
CA THR A 692 17.69 2.31 36.92
C THR A 692 18.47 0.98 36.93
N MET A 693 19.75 0.97 36.55
CA MET A 693 20.56 -0.26 36.51
C MET A 693 20.80 -0.84 37.92
N LEU A 694 20.82 0.02 38.95
CA LEU A 694 21.01 -0.40 40.33
C LEU A 694 19.69 -0.81 40.99
N THR A 695 18.60 -0.08 40.72
CA THR A 695 17.33 -0.29 41.42
C THR A 695 16.41 -1.30 40.77
N LEU A 696 16.43 -1.43 39.44
CA LEU A 696 15.56 -2.38 38.74
C LEU A 696 15.85 -3.83 39.13
N PRO A 697 17.11 -4.31 39.27
CA PRO A 697 17.38 -5.66 39.75
C PRO A 697 16.86 -5.89 41.18
N LEU A 698 17.06 -4.93 42.08
CA LEU A 698 16.58 -4.99 43.46
C LEU A 698 15.05 -5.06 43.51
N PHE A 699 14.39 -4.29 42.65
CA PHE A 699 12.95 -4.27 42.49
C PHE A 699 12.41 -5.60 41.97
N LEU A 700 12.96 -6.13 40.88
CA LEU A 700 12.50 -7.37 40.27
C LEU A 700 12.70 -8.58 41.20
N ASN A 701 13.76 -8.59 42.01
CA ASN A 701 14.00 -9.63 43.02
C ASN A 701 12.97 -9.66 44.16
N GLN A 702 12.18 -8.59 44.35
CA GLN A 702 11.08 -8.57 45.32
C GLN A 702 9.80 -9.21 44.77
N ILE A 703 9.73 -9.45 43.46
CA ILE A 703 8.57 -10.01 42.80
C ILE A 703 8.64 -11.54 42.92
N PRO A 704 7.59 -12.22 43.42
CA PRO A 704 7.56 -13.67 43.47
C PRO A 704 7.59 -14.25 42.06
N ASN A 705 8.47 -15.25 41.85
CA ASN A 705 8.46 -16.03 40.62
C ASN A 705 7.12 -16.76 40.51
N SER A 706 6.47 -16.64 39.35
CA SER A 706 5.26 -17.40 39.05
C SER A 706 5.62 -18.49 38.04
N PRO A 707 5.64 -19.78 38.44
CA PRO A 707 5.81 -20.87 37.49
C PRO A 707 4.60 -21.04 36.54
N GLU A 708 3.46 -20.39 36.85
CA GLU A 708 2.17 -20.54 36.16
C GLU A 708 1.94 -19.54 35.01
N THR A 709 2.85 -18.60 34.75
CA THR A 709 2.74 -17.66 33.62
C THR A 709 2.69 -18.34 32.25
N ASN A 710 3.19 -19.58 32.14
CA ASN A 710 3.05 -20.40 30.93
C ASN A 710 1.67 -21.04 30.76
N GLN A 711 0.82 -21.09 31.80
CA GLN A 711 -0.52 -21.69 31.75
C GLN A 711 -1.66 -20.69 31.49
N ILE A 712 -1.46 -19.39 31.73
CA ILE A 712 -2.37 -18.37 31.19
C ILE A 712 -2.09 -18.26 29.68
N ARG A 713 -2.71 -19.16 28.90
CA ARG A 713 -2.71 -19.10 27.43
C ARG A 713 -3.49 -17.87 26.97
N SER A 714 -2.89 -16.69 27.08
CA SER A 714 -3.41 -15.45 26.52
C SER A 714 -3.09 -15.41 25.03
N GLU A 715 -4.11 -15.36 24.18
CA GLU A 715 -3.91 -15.12 22.75
C GLU A 715 -3.49 -13.67 22.53
N THR A 716 -2.31 -13.44 21.95
CA THR A 716 -1.87 -12.12 21.50
C THR A 716 -2.42 -11.84 20.11
N HIS A 717 -3.19 -10.75 19.98
CA HIS A 717 -3.71 -10.26 18.71
C HIS A 717 -3.05 -8.91 18.36
N SER A 718 -2.90 -8.57 17.09
CA SER A 718 -2.49 -7.20 16.73
C SER A 718 -3.71 -6.24 16.80
N PHE A 719 -3.46 -4.95 17.09
CA PHE A 719 -4.36 -4.01 17.79
C PHE A 719 -5.47 -3.32 16.91
N PHE A 720 -6.43 -2.55 17.47
CA PHE A 720 -6.70 -1.12 17.10
C PHE A 720 -8.17 -0.60 17.11
N LYS A 721 -8.96 -0.82 18.17
CA LYS A 721 -9.69 0.19 19.00
C LYS A 721 -10.84 -0.50 19.73
N GLY A 722 -10.78 -0.40 21.07
CA GLY A 722 -11.93 -0.44 21.98
C GLY A 722 -12.97 -1.49 21.65
N ARG A 723 -12.53 -2.72 21.45
CA ARG A 723 -13.48 -3.82 21.36
C ARG A 723 -13.83 -4.19 22.80
N ALA A 724 -15.11 -4.17 23.14
CA ALA A 724 -15.55 -4.70 24.40
C ALA A 724 -15.32 -6.22 24.36
N ALA A 725 -14.30 -6.71 25.09
CA ALA A 725 -14.31 -8.10 25.48
C ALA A 725 -15.58 -8.28 26.32
N LEU A 726 -16.47 -9.19 25.90
CA LEU A 726 -17.67 -9.51 26.68
C LEU A 726 -17.29 -10.00 28.09
N THR A 727 -16.06 -10.48 28.26
CA THR A 727 -15.47 -11.00 29.50
C THR A 727 -13.97 -10.66 29.56
N GLY A 728 -13.59 -9.46 30.03
CA GLY A 728 -12.17 -9.12 30.31
C GLY A 728 -11.77 -7.68 30.00
N GLU A 729 -10.51 -7.33 30.27
CA GLU A 729 -9.91 -6.02 29.99
C GLU A 729 -8.80 -6.14 28.95
N LEU A 730 -8.86 -5.30 27.91
CA LEU A 730 -7.92 -5.33 26.79
C LEU A 730 -6.84 -4.27 27.00
N MET A 731 -5.58 -4.69 27.03
CA MET A 731 -4.43 -3.82 27.25
C MET A 731 -3.47 -3.86 26.07
N LEU A 732 -2.59 -2.88 25.96
CA LEU A 732 -1.51 -2.86 24.96
C LEU A 732 -0.22 -3.36 25.59
N ASP A 733 0.50 -4.27 24.93
CA ASP A 733 1.79 -4.77 25.39
C ASP A 733 3.02 -4.12 24.73
N ASP A 734 4.21 -4.40 25.27
CA ASP A 734 5.51 -3.90 24.80
C ASP A 734 5.86 -4.30 23.36
N THR A 735 5.19 -5.32 22.83
CA THR A 735 5.39 -5.73 21.44
C THR A 735 4.53 -4.94 20.48
N GLY A 736 3.57 -4.14 20.96
CA GLY A 736 2.61 -3.44 20.12
C GLY A 736 1.39 -4.29 19.76
N ARG A 737 1.08 -5.32 20.56
CA ARG A 737 -0.08 -6.21 20.43
C ARG A 737 -1.07 -5.99 21.57
N GLU A 738 -2.33 -6.33 21.33
CA GLU A 738 -3.34 -6.41 22.37
C GLU A 738 -3.12 -7.65 23.26
N PHE A 739 -3.26 -7.43 24.55
CA PHE A 739 -3.17 -8.44 25.60
C PHE A 739 -4.50 -8.46 26.37
N LEU A 740 -5.21 -9.58 26.32
CA LEU A 740 -6.48 -9.75 27.02
C LEU A 740 -6.26 -10.27 28.45
N LEU A 741 -6.77 -9.54 29.43
CA LEU A 741 -6.91 -9.98 30.81
C LEU A 741 -8.32 -10.54 31.05
N ALA A 742 -8.45 -11.86 31.08
CA ALA A 742 -9.70 -12.56 31.37
C ALA A 742 -9.48 -13.71 32.37
N LYS A 743 -10.50 -14.02 33.18
CA LYS A 743 -10.47 -15.18 34.11
C LYS A 743 -10.72 -16.52 33.40
N ASP A 744 -11.49 -16.51 32.30
CA ASP A 744 -11.82 -17.69 31.50
C ASP A 744 -11.45 -17.45 30.02
N ASN A 745 -10.40 -18.14 29.55
CA ASN A 745 -9.92 -18.01 28.16
C ASN A 745 -10.78 -18.79 27.15
N GLU A 746 -11.56 -19.80 27.57
CA GLU A 746 -12.33 -20.65 26.65
C GLU A 746 -13.53 -19.94 26.00
N ASN A 747 -14.01 -18.83 26.59
CA ASN A 747 -15.16 -18.07 26.09
C ASN A 747 -14.81 -16.67 25.53
N ALA A 748 -13.52 -16.30 25.50
CA ALA A 748 -13.07 -15.02 24.98
C ALA A 748 -13.22 -14.99 23.45
N LYS A 749 -14.38 -14.57 22.97
CA LYS A 749 -14.61 -14.36 21.53
C LYS A 749 -13.60 -13.33 21.01
N VAL A 750 -12.91 -13.65 19.92
CA VAL A 750 -12.06 -12.72 19.18
C VAL A 750 -12.89 -11.47 18.92
N PRO A 751 -12.50 -10.33 19.47
CA PRO A 751 -13.40 -9.21 19.48
C PRO A 751 -13.44 -8.64 18.04
N VAL A 752 -14.59 -8.16 17.56
CA VAL A 752 -14.78 -7.75 16.14
C VAL A 752 -14.84 -6.23 16.06
N LEU A 753 -14.40 -5.64 14.95
CA LEU A 753 -14.71 -4.22 14.68
C LEU A 753 -16.23 -4.01 14.75
N SER A 754 -16.68 -2.82 15.16
CA SER A 754 -18.10 -2.49 15.23
C SER A 754 -18.80 -2.86 13.92
N TYR A 755 -19.73 -3.81 13.98
CA TYR A 755 -20.53 -4.24 12.82
C TYR A 755 -21.21 -3.04 12.14
N VAL A 756 -21.63 -2.06 12.94
CA VAL A 756 -22.27 -0.82 12.47
C VAL A 756 -21.32 -0.01 11.59
N ASP A 757 -20.04 0.09 11.96
CA ASP A 757 -19.05 0.87 11.22
C ASP A 757 -18.83 0.25 9.82
N GLY A 758 -18.68 -1.08 9.76
CA GLY A 758 -18.50 -1.82 8.51
C GLY A 758 -19.74 -1.85 7.62
N PHE A 759 -20.93 -1.88 8.21
CA PHE A 759 -22.21 -1.82 7.50
C PHE A 759 -22.47 -0.44 6.89
N VAL A 760 -22.26 0.64 7.66
CA VAL A 760 -22.36 2.02 7.15
C VAL A 760 -21.37 2.26 6.02
N TYR A 761 -20.16 1.70 6.13
CA TYR A 761 -19.17 1.75 5.08
C TYR A 761 -19.66 1.09 3.79
N LEU A 762 -20.24 -0.10 3.88
CA LEU A 762 -20.83 -0.83 2.76
C LEU A 762 -21.96 -0.03 2.10
N ILE A 763 -22.87 0.56 2.90
CA ILE A 763 -23.96 1.40 2.39
C ILE A 763 -23.40 2.58 1.59
N GLY A 764 -22.45 3.33 2.15
CA GLY A 764 -21.88 4.49 1.45
C GLY A 764 -21.23 4.10 0.12
N MET A 765 -20.53 2.97 0.08
CA MET A 765 -19.97 2.41 -1.15
C MET A 765 -21.06 2.00 -2.15
N SER A 766 -22.10 1.28 -1.72
CA SER A 766 -23.21 0.84 -2.59
C SER A 766 -24.01 2.02 -3.15
N VAL A 767 -24.30 3.04 -2.34
CA VAL A 767 -24.97 4.27 -2.81
C VAL A 767 -24.12 4.99 -3.84
N SER A 768 -22.81 5.11 -3.60
CA SER A 768 -21.86 5.72 -4.55
C SER A 768 -21.86 4.98 -5.89
N PHE A 769 -21.87 3.65 -5.85
CA PHE A 769 -21.94 2.81 -7.05
C PHE A 769 -23.28 2.95 -7.79
N LEU A 770 -24.39 2.98 -7.05
CA LEU A 770 -25.72 3.17 -7.62
C LEU A 770 -25.85 4.53 -8.32
N LEU A 771 -25.27 5.60 -7.76
CA LEU A 771 -25.25 6.93 -8.41
C LEU A 771 -24.57 6.89 -9.78
N VAL A 772 -23.47 6.14 -9.91
CA VAL A 772 -22.80 5.97 -11.20
C VAL A 772 -23.68 5.17 -12.17
N ILE A 773 -24.28 4.06 -11.73
CA ILE A 773 -25.17 3.24 -12.57
C ILE A 773 -26.34 4.09 -13.09
N VAL A 774 -27.05 4.77 -12.19
CA VAL A 774 -28.20 5.63 -12.54
C VAL A 774 -27.76 6.75 -13.48
N GLY A 775 -26.62 7.40 -13.19
CA GLY A 775 -26.03 8.42 -14.05
C GLY A 775 -25.73 7.92 -15.48
N VAL A 776 -25.16 6.72 -15.61
CA VAL A 776 -24.84 6.11 -16.90
C VAL A 776 -26.10 5.71 -17.66
N ILE A 777 -27.08 5.10 -16.99
CA ILE A 777 -28.37 4.70 -17.59
C ILE A 777 -29.10 5.93 -18.14
N LEU A 778 -29.25 6.98 -17.33
CA LEU A 778 -29.95 8.20 -17.71
C LEU A 778 -29.23 9.01 -18.81
N THR A 779 -27.90 8.89 -18.93
CA THR A 779 -27.15 9.53 -20.03
C THR A 779 -27.23 8.78 -21.35
N LYS A 780 -27.45 7.46 -21.34
CA LYS A 780 -27.45 6.61 -22.55
C LYS A 780 -28.84 6.24 -23.06
N ILE A 781 -29.84 6.12 -22.20
CA ILE A 781 -31.20 5.78 -22.61
C ILE A 781 -31.98 7.07 -22.85
N SER A 782 -32.02 7.53 -24.11
CA SER A 782 -32.83 8.69 -24.52
C SER A 782 -34.34 8.52 -24.26
N TYR A 783 -34.80 7.28 -24.03
CA TYR A 783 -36.20 6.92 -23.86
C TYR A 783 -36.81 7.31 -22.50
N PHE A 784 -36.01 7.48 -21.44
CA PHE A 784 -36.49 7.92 -20.11
C PHE A 784 -36.38 9.43 -19.88
N SER A 785 -35.90 10.19 -20.87
CA SER A 785 -36.03 11.64 -20.87
C SER A 785 -37.46 12.02 -21.22
N PHE A 786 -38.34 12.11 -20.22
CA PHE A 786 -39.70 12.67 -20.33
C PHE A 786 -39.75 14.09 -20.94
N SER A 787 -38.61 14.74 -21.16
CA SER A 787 -38.49 16.04 -21.85
C SER A 787 -38.56 15.98 -23.38
N LYS A 788 -38.53 14.79 -24.01
CA LYS A 788 -38.47 14.65 -25.48
C LYS A 788 -39.74 14.11 -26.13
N THR A 789 -40.79 13.82 -25.37
CA THR A 789 -42.11 13.43 -25.89
C THR A 789 -42.97 14.60 -26.39
N LYS A 790 -42.42 15.82 -26.43
CA LYS A 790 -43.00 16.96 -27.17
C LYS A 790 -42.03 17.42 -28.25
N ARG A 791 -41.85 16.62 -29.30
CA ARG A 791 -41.42 17.11 -30.62
C ARG A 791 -41.79 16.13 -31.70
#